data_AF-A0A2A3HGB0-F1
#
_entry.id   AF-A0A2A3HGB0-F1
#
_cell.length_a   1.000
_cell.length_b   1.000
_cell.length_c   1.000
_cell.angle_alpha   90.00
_cell.angle_beta   90.00
_cell.angle_gamma   90.00
#
_symmetry.space_group_name_H-M   'P 1'
#
loop_
_entity.id
_entity.type
_entity.pdbx_description
1 polymer ?
#
loop_
_entity_poly.entity_id
_entity_poly.type
_entity_poly.pdbx_seq_one_letter_code
_entity_poly.pdbx_strand_id
1 'polypeptide(L)'
;MSSHDSEVDYTFDYYFGDATQLRYVNFCFLKDPDPKDVFQWLLEIENDFVFSNRDYVYFKERRRKSYNFRSFSYLHFFLRNAKWLKINGSYYSLNECFLTDDKYLKTILPSCVSQQELKRWSKNSSMMKEIKKFLQKMDVPDSFVSLPSDTLYGLLIKLSEENSREAKDITRRIYRQCFALDDIERITASSNNRTKFMNDGLVLSKNDGQFHHHSEVYFSNKVEVNISQKFLLDMPLRTGSSENAKKLFFVEKFTENATLHDYEKADADTEFQNRFQDYRPLVYCYRRDSATEQEKRVFKEWSIHLASSISLSEESNVGQDIPDFAVLQSGTKEWVIKVPSIDFDDIIESQKNALFDSLEQILSIILKSENSDFLQKLVSFFFANENDNIHIIKKDFGDYEATIRGCRDELYGYSSYEIDLENYLKEKGLWKDGLKERIASIDFSPWNSDFENREKIKNLLNELQVPLHDFEEIMGEHYSFKELNEWSLRKCFKKEKPKFVSALWRECSETEERKKTFEREKQSLEDDLLEEIEFETLNFDAEETLSKAYNQRFGQDISVAEIIDVDALYSENFKKMEIETGIDINGFFKHNVEYKSLLFFDVEPTKSCLKQWIEEKNKNKRAGEQSRTKPLPKIVVQVVPPYVKPPERKGDIKKKKSGRTVSSDELGQQVLENEKIGMRAEKIVYSELKKIIENDPEASSDLKSALCSPFELVGAKLDWRSGNAEKEGKPNCDDALGYDMEICGPNGEMLYIEVKGSRGNKCVFFMSDNEVAVASEKRKDYRVIFVGNVDGEPAFPSVLPSDFLSKDDYCKEKNVLYRIFKVKNTDKLL
;
A
#
# COMPACT_ATOMS: atom_id res chain seq x y z
N MET A 1 -78.05 32.78 -5.89
CA MET A 1 -77.73 34.16 -6.24
C MET A 1 -76.27 34.18 -6.63
N SER A 2 -76.00 34.54 -7.88
CA SER A 2 -74.66 34.77 -8.43
C SER A 2 -73.96 35.88 -7.64
N SER A 3 -72.80 35.59 -7.09
CA SER A 3 -71.81 36.63 -6.74
C SER A 3 -70.63 36.43 -7.66
N HIS A 4 -70.40 37.42 -8.52
CA HIS A 4 -69.34 37.47 -9.50
C HIS A 4 -67.98 37.08 -8.89
N ASP A 5 -67.47 35.94 -9.32
CA ASP A 5 -66.03 35.67 -9.36
C ASP A 5 -65.45 36.66 -10.37
N SER A 6 -64.88 37.75 -9.86
CA SER A 6 -63.98 38.57 -10.68
C SER A 6 -62.74 37.73 -10.98
N GLU A 7 -62.62 37.31 -12.23
CA GLU A 7 -61.40 36.79 -12.82
C GLU A 7 -60.24 37.74 -12.50
N VAL A 8 -59.32 37.30 -11.64
CA VAL A 8 -58.02 37.95 -11.52
C VAL A 8 -57.04 37.08 -12.29
N ASP A 9 -56.96 37.36 -13.59
CA ASP A 9 -55.82 36.93 -14.41
C ASP A 9 -54.57 37.65 -13.90
N TYR A 10 -53.57 36.90 -13.48
CA TYR A 10 -52.25 37.47 -13.22
C TYR A 10 -51.52 37.62 -14.55
N THR A 11 -51.85 38.68 -15.30
CA THR A 11 -51.13 39.04 -16.53
C THR A 11 -49.86 39.79 -16.16
N PHE A 12 -48.70 39.27 -16.55
CA PHE A 12 -47.42 39.95 -16.35
C PHE A 12 -46.88 40.49 -17.68
N ASP A 13 -46.71 41.81 -17.75
CA ASP A 13 -46.01 42.49 -18.85
C ASP A 13 -44.57 42.83 -18.41
N TYR A 14 -43.57 42.31 -19.12
CA TYR A 14 -42.16 42.62 -18.86
C TYR A 14 -41.55 43.35 -20.07
N TYR A 15 -40.95 44.53 -19.84
CA TYR A 15 -40.32 45.35 -20.87
C TYR A 15 -38.79 45.18 -20.87
N PHE A 16 -38.19 44.86 -22.01
CA PHE A 16 -36.74 44.93 -22.23
C PHE A 16 -36.43 45.57 -23.59
N GLY A 17 -35.61 46.62 -23.59
CA GLY A 17 -34.94 47.15 -24.80
C GLY A 17 -35.50 48.44 -25.40
N ASP A 18 -34.62 49.15 -26.10
CA ASP A 18 -34.86 50.44 -26.78
C ASP A 18 -35.98 50.32 -27.85
N ALA A 19 -36.68 51.43 -28.10
CA ALA A 19 -38.07 51.52 -28.58
C ALA A 19 -38.45 50.90 -29.95
N THR A 20 -37.67 49.98 -30.53
CA THR A 20 -37.91 49.45 -31.89
C THR A 20 -38.08 47.93 -32.00
N GLN A 21 -37.93 47.14 -30.92
CA GLN A 21 -38.28 45.70 -30.92
C GLN A 21 -38.91 45.25 -29.59
N LEU A 22 -40.19 45.55 -29.40
CA LEU A 22 -40.99 45.02 -28.29
C LEU A 22 -41.38 43.56 -28.57
N ARG A 23 -40.89 42.61 -27.76
CA ARG A 23 -41.47 41.27 -27.65
C ARG A 23 -42.30 41.20 -26.37
N TYR A 24 -43.61 41.01 -26.51
CA TYR A 24 -44.52 40.75 -25.41
C TYR A 24 -44.34 39.30 -24.94
N VAL A 25 -44.16 39.10 -23.64
CA VAL A 25 -44.31 37.78 -23.02
C VAL A 25 -45.43 37.89 -22.00
N ASN A 26 -46.65 37.59 -22.44
CA ASN A 26 -47.80 37.47 -21.54
C ASN A 26 -47.66 36.19 -20.74
N PHE A 27 -47.51 36.30 -19.42
CA PHE A 27 -47.61 35.16 -18.51
C PHE A 27 -49.06 35.09 -18.04
N CYS A 28 -49.80 34.06 -18.45
CA CYS A 28 -51.10 33.71 -17.87
C CYS A 28 -50.96 32.32 -17.25
N PHE A 29 -50.79 32.24 -15.93
CA PHE A 29 -51.02 30.96 -15.25
C PHE A 29 -52.53 30.78 -15.15
N LEU A 30 -53.07 29.78 -15.86
CA LEU A 30 -54.43 29.32 -15.66
C LEU A 30 -54.64 29.01 -14.17
N LYS A 31 -55.85 29.24 -13.65
CA LYS A 31 -56.25 28.69 -12.34
C LYS A 31 -56.04 27.17 -12.42
N ASP A 32 -55.16 26.63 -11.58
CA ASP A 32 -54.75 25.22 -11.54
C ASP A 32 -53.89 24.73 -12.74
N PRO A 33 -52.68 25.29 -12.96
CA PRO A 33 -51.84 24.89 -14.09
C PRO A 33 -51.38 23.42 -13.95
N ASP A 34 -51.42 22.65 -15.04
CA ASP A 34 -50.78 21.33 -15.10
C ASP A 34 -49.25 21.54 -15.11
N PRO A 35 -48.49 20.98 -14.15
CA PRO A 35 -47.04 21.11 -14.13
C PRO A 35 -46.37 20.70 -15.43
N LYS A 36 -46.94 19.73 -16.17
CA LYS A 36 -46.43 19.31 -17.48
C LYS A 36 -46.39 20.47 -18.48
N ASP A 37 -47.45 21.27 -18.54
CA ASP A 37 -47.56 22.39 -19.46
C ASP A 37 -46.63 23.53 -19.04
N VAL A 38 -46.52 23.78 -17.73
CA VAL A 38 -45.58 24.76 -17.18
C VAL A 38 -44.13 24.37 -17.48
N PHE A 39 -43.73 23.11 -17.26
CA PHE A 39 -42.37 22.65 -17.57
C PHE A 39 -42.07 22.66 -19.07
N GLN A 40 -43.04 22.27 -19.91
CA GLN A 40 -42.89 22.35 -21.36
C GLN A 40 -42.58 23.78 -21.80
N TRP A 41 -43.36 24.74 -21.30
CA TRP A 41 -43.18 26.15 -21.59
C TRP A 41 -41.86 26.71 -21.02
N LEU A 42 -41.48 26.34 -19.79
CA LEU A 42 -40.20 26.74 -19.19
C LEU A 42 -39.00 26.26 -20.00
N LEU A 43 -39.04 25.03 -20.51
CA LEU A 43 -37.95 24.46 -21.32
C LEU A 43 -37.90 25.07 -22.73
N GLU A 44 -39.04 25.47 -23.29
CA GLU A 44 -39.09 26.23 -24.55
C GLU A 44 -38.42 27.59 -24.39
N ILE A 45 -38.65 28.26 -23.26
CA ILE A 45 -38.07 29.56 -22.90
C ILE A 45 -36.61 29.46 -22.46
N GLU A 46 -36.15 28.37 -21.84
CA GLU A 46 -34.74 28.18 -21.45
C GLU A 46 -33.77 28.19 -22.67
N ASN A 47 -34.29 27.98 -23.90
CA ASN A 47 -33.53 28.18 -25.12
C ASN A 47 -33.14 29.66 -25.36
N ASP A 48 -34.00 30.58 -24.89
CA ASP A 48 -33.85 32.03 -25.02
C ASP A 48 -33.31 32.66 -23.71
N PHE A 49 -33.44 31.98 -22.56
CA PHE A 49 -33.09 32.50 -21.24
C PHE A 49 -32.22 31.53 -20.42
N VAL A 50 -31.09 32.00 -19.86
CA VAL A 50 -30.25 31.21 -18.95
C VAL A 50 -30.57 31.58 -17.51
N PHE A 51 -31.19 30.66 -16.77
CA PHE A 51 -31.34 30.76 -15.32
C PHE A 51 -30.01 30.43 -14.65
N SER A 52 -29.51 31.31 -13.78
CA SER A 52 -28.28 31.09 -13.01
C SER A 52 -28.57 31.03 -11.51
N ASN A 53 -27.69 30.33 -10.78
CA ASN A 53 -27.78 30.08 -9.33
C ASN A 53 -27.72 31.33 -8.43
N ARG A 54 -27.88 32.55 -8.96
CA ARG A 54 -27.79 33.81 -8.19
C ARG A 54 -28.95 34.78 -8.50
N ASP A 55 -30.18 34.27 -8.63
CA ASP A 55 -31.39 35.08 -8.89
C ASP A 55 -31.40 35.87 -10.22
N TYR A 56 -30.51 35.54 -11.17
CA TYR A 56 -30.40 36.23 -12.46
C TYR A 56 -30.85 35.35 -13.62
N VAL A 57 -31.47 36.01 -14.62
CA VAL A 57 -31.84 35.43 -15.90
C VAL A 57 -31.09 36.19 -17.02
N TYR A 58 -30.34 35.47 -17.87
CA TYR A 58 -29.64 36.06 -19.03
C TYR A 58 -30.38 35.83 -20.33
N PHE A 59 -30.36 36.79 -21.25
CA PHE A 59 -30.88 36.62 -22.60
C PHE A 59 -29.82 36.02 -23.53
N LYS A 60 -30.18 35.00 -24.30
CA LYS A 60 -29.27 34.31 -25.23
C LYS A 60 -29.40 34.90 -26.64
N GLU A 61 -28.94 36.14 -26.84
CA GLU A 61 -29.13 36.78 -28.15
C GLU A 61 -28.19 36.19 -29.23
N ARG A 62 -28.79 35.67 -30.31
CA ARG A 62 -28.09 35.27 -31.55
C ARG A 62 -27.60 36.52 -32.31
N ARG A 63 -26.61 37.25 -31.80
CA ARG A 63 -25.61 38.06 -32.55
C ARG A 63 -24.79 38.96 -31.62
N ARG A 64 -23.50 38.62 -31.45
CA ARG A 64 -22.36 39.50 -31.14
C ARG A 64 -22.66 40.78 -30.33
N LYS A 65 -23.07 40.65 -29.06
CA LYS A 65 -22.70 41.49 -27.89
C LYS A 65 -23.50 41.02 -26.68
N SER A 66 -22.84 40.40 -25.70
CA SER A 66 -23.47 40.07 -24.42
C SER A 66 -23.63 41.34 -23.59
N TYR A 67 -24.85 41.84 -23.42
CA TYR A 67 -25.13 42.83 -22.40
C TYR A 67 -25.37 42.13 -21.07
N ASN A 68 -24.48 42.36 -20.10
CA ASN A 68 -24.65 41.90 -18.72
C ASN A 68 -25.66 42.81 -17.99
N PHE A 69 -26.95 42.68 -18.28
CA PHE A 69 -27.98 43.25 -17.42
C PHE A 69 -28.20 42.32 -16.22
N ARG A 70 -27.67 42.72 -15.05
CA ARG A 70 -27.95 42.08 -13.77
C ARG A 70 -29.27 42.63 -13.22
N SER A 71 -30.38 41.98 -13.56
CA SER A 71 -31.69 42.29 -12.98
C SER A 71 -32.12 41.10 -12.12
N PHE A 72 -32.50 41.34 -10.85
CA PHE A 72 -33.20 40.37 -10.02
C PHE A 72 -34.41 39.88 -10.80
N SER A 73 -34.48 38.57 -11.10
CA SER A 73 -35.58 38.04 -11.87
C SER A 73 -36.79 37.83 -10.96
N TYR A 74 -37.77 38.73 -11.04
CA TYR A 74 -39.07 38.54 -10.40
C TYR A 74 -39.69 37.19 -10.79
N LEU A 75 -39.41 36.68 -11.99
CA LEU A 75 -39.82 35.34 -12.44
C LEU A 75 -39.17 34.22 -11.61
N HIS A 76 -37.89 34.34 -11.26
CA HIS A 76 -37.21 33.39 -10.37
C HIS A 76 -37.86 33.38 -8.98
N PHE A 77 -38.09 34.56 -8.40
CA PHE A 77 -38.80 34.72 -7.13
C PHE A 77 -40.22 34.13 -7.19
N PHE A 78 -40.98 34.43 -8.24
CA PHE A 78 -42.35 33.94 -8.42
C PHE A 78 -42.39 32.41 -8.55
N LEU A 79 -41.60 31.82 -9.46
CA LEU A 79 -41.58 30.37 -9.67
C LEU A 79 -41.17 29.62 -8.40
N ARG A 80 -40.30 30.20 -7.59
CA ARG A 80 -39.82 29.61 -6.35
C ARG A 80 -40.86 29.61 -5.23
N ASN A 81 -41.66 30.68 -5.13
CA ASN A 81 -42.56 30.93 -3.99
C ASN A 81 -44.05 30.68 -4.30
N ALA A 82 -44.48 30.76 -5.56
CA ALA A 82 -45.86 30.52 -5.94
C ALA A 82 -46.21 29.02 -5.85
N LYS A 83 -47.43 28.71 -5.40
CA LYS A 83 -47.93 27.32 -5.32
C LYS A 83 -48.50 26.88 -6.66
N TRP A 84 -47.65 26.36 -7.53
CA TRP A 84 -48.03 25.90 -8.87
C TRP A 84 -47.68 24.45 -9.14
N LEU A 85 -46.82 23.83 -8.32
CA LEU A 85 -46.39 22.44 -8.53
C LEU A 85 -47.40 21.47 -7.90
N LYS A 86 -48.16 20.78 -8.74
CA LYS A 86 -49.17 19.80 -8.31
C LYS A 86 -48.52 18.43 -8.03
N ILE A 87 -48.53 18.01 -6.77
CA ILE A 87 -48.04 16.71 -6.30
C ILE A 87 -49.16 16.03 -5.52
N ASN A 88 -49.53 14.80 -5.89
CA ASN A 88 -50.61 14.04 -5.24
C ASN A 88 -51.92 14.84 -5.06
N GLY A 89 -52.27 15.68 -6.04
CA GLY A 89 -53.51 16.48 -6.04
C GLY A 89 -53.43 17.81 -5.28
N SER A 90 -52.36 18.08 -4.54
CA SER A 90 -52.15 19.34 -3.80
C SER A 90 -51.10 20.21 -4.47
N TYR A 91 -51.23 21.54 -4.35
CA TYR A 91 -50.30 22.51 -4.93
C TYR A 91 -49.25 22.96 -3.91
N TYR A 92 -47.99 22.88 -4.31
CA TYR A 92 -46.83 23.27 -3.52
C TYR A 92 -46.01 24.33 -4.25
N SER A 93 -45.32 25.16 -3.49
CA SER A 93 -44.23 25.99 -4.00
C SER A 93 -42.96 25.16 -4.12
N LEU A 94 -42.02 25.58 -4.97
CA LEU A 94 -40.74 24.87 -5.12
C LEU A 94 -39.93 24.86 -3.81
N ASN A 95 -40.05 25.92 -2.99
CA ASN A 95 -39.42 26.00 -1.66
C ASN A 95 -39.95 24.97 -0.66
N GLU A 96 -41.17 24.47 -0.85
CA GLU A 96 -41.76 23.44 0.00
C GLU A 96 -41.37 22.03 -0.47
N CYS A 97 -40.75 21.88 -1.63
CA CYS A 97 -40.54 20.58 -2.28
C CYS A 97 -39.19 19.92 -1.93
N PHE A 98 -39.14 18.59 -2.00
CA PHE A 98 -37.92 17.80 -1.80
C PHE A 98 -37.78 16.73 -2.88
N LEU A 99 -36.65 16.66 -3.57
CA LEU A 99 -36.38 15.69 -4.62
C LEU A 99 -35.95 14.35 -4.00
N THR A 100 -36.83 13.34 -4.03
CA THR A 100 -36.52 12.00 -3.52
C THR A 100 -37.36 10.90 -4.16
N ASP A 101 -36.73 9.73 -4.33
CA ASP A 101 -37.39 8.51 -4.78
C ASP A 101 -37.82 7.60 -3.61
N ASP A 102 -37.44 7.95 -2.38
CA ASP A 102 -37.77 7.22 -1.16
C ASP A 102 -39.29 7.18 -0.97
N LYS A 103 -39.85 5.97 -0.89
CA LYS A 103 -41.31 5.78 -0.82
C LYS A 103 -41.88 6.21 0.53
N TYR A 104 -41.11 6.03 1.60
CA TYR A 104 -41.57 6.32 2.96
C TYR A 104 -41.44 7.81 3.27
N LEU A 105 -40.43 8.51 2.76
CA LEU A 105 -40.41 9.98 2.86
C LEU A 105 -41.64 10.65 2.25
N LYS A 106 -42.26 10.08 1.22
CA LYS A 106 -43.48 10.64 0.60
C LYS A 106 -44.70 10.59 1.51
N THR A 107 -44.75 9.66 2.46
CA THR A 107 -45.86 9.58 3.42
C THR A 107 -45.71 10.64 4.51
N ILE A 108 -44.48 11.00 4.87
CA ILE A 108 -44.15 11.97 5.91
C ILE A 108 -44.09 13.41 5.38
N LEU A 109 -43.54 13.58 4.17
CA LEU A 109 -43.36 14.83 3.44
C LEU A 109 -44.15 14.76 2.11
N PRO A 110 -45.41 15.22 2.09
CA PRO A 110 -46.27 15.10 0.91
C PRO A 110 -45.82 15.97 -0.28
N SER A 111 -44.86 16.87 -0.08
CA SER A 111 -44.23 17.72 -1.10
C SER A 111 -43.02 17.07 -1.80
N CYS A 112 -42.84 15.75 -1.69
CA CYS A 112 -41.75 15.03 -2.33
C CYS A 112 -41.95 14.88 -3.85
N VAL A 113 -40.97 15.37 -4.63
CA VAL A 113 -40.91 15.19 -6.09
C VAL A 113 -40.13 13.92 -6.41
N SER A 114 -40.81 12.92 -6.97
CA SER A 114 -40.22 11.63 -7.29
C SER A 114 -40.10 11.37 -8.79
N GLN A 115 -39.38 10.32 -9.19
CA GLN A 115 -39.31 9.91 -10.59
C GLN A 115 -40.67 9.59 -11.20
N GLN A 116 -41.66 9.17 -10.42
CA GLN A 116 -43.02 8.97 -10.94
C GLN A 116 -43.67 10.30 -11.32
N GLU A 117 -43.50 11.33 -10.51
CA GLU A 117 -44.00 12.68 -10.82
C GLU A 117 -43.24 13.30 -11.99
N LEU A 118 -41.91 13.19 -12.00
CA LEU A 118 -41.10 13.64 -13.14
C LEU A 118 -41.51 12.96 -14.45
N LYS A 119 -41.84 11.65 -14.42
CA LYS A 119 -42.37 10.93 -15.58
C LYS A 119 -43.72 11.48 -16.03
N ARG A 120 -44.64 11.80 -15.11
CA ARG A 120 -45.95 12.40 -15.43
C ARG A 120 -45.80 13.76 -16.10
N TRP A 121 -44.86 14.58 -15.64
CA TRP A 121 -44.62 15.92 -16.17
C TRP A 121 -43.76 15.93 -17.44
N SER A 122 -43.14 14.80 -17.80
CA SER A 122 -42.27 14.69 -18.97
C SER A 122 -42.96 13.97 -20.14
N LYS A 123 -42.65 14.37 -21.37
CA LYS A 123 -43.05 13.64 -22.59
C LYS A 123 -42.10 12.48 -22.91
N ASN A 124 -40.83 12.58 -22.50
CA ASN A 124 -39.78 11.60 -22.76
C ASN A 124 -38.66 11.67 -21.70
N SER A 125 -37.71 10.74 -21.77
CA SER A 125 -36.59 10.65 -20.81
C SER A 125 -35.61 11.82 -20.88
N SER A 126 -35.52 12.54 -22.02
CA SER A 126 -34.68 13.74 -22.14
C SER A 126 -35.29 14.90 -21.35
N MET A 127 -36.58 15.17 -21.59
CA MET A 127 -37.35 16.20 -20.89
C MET A 127 -37.36 15.95 -19.38
N MET A 128 -37.48 14.68 -18.95
CA MET A 128 -37.41 14.32 -17.53
C MET A 128 -36.08 14.76 -16.87
N LYS A 129 -34.95 14.59 -17.59
CA LYS A 129 -33.64 15.03 -17.11
C LYS A 129 -33.52 16.55 -17.07
N GLU A 130 -34.12 17.24 -18.04
CA GLU A 130 -34.15 18.70 -18.10
C GLU A 130 -35.00 19.30 -16.96
N ILE A 131 -36.19 18.74 -16.70
CA ILE A 131 -37.03 19.12 -15.55
C ILE A 131 -36.26 18.94 -14.24
N LYS A 132 -35.61 17.79 -14.04
CA LYS A 132 -34.82 17.56 -12.81
C LYS A 132 -33.71 18.59 -12.65
N LYS A 133 -32.98 18.89 -13.73
CA LYS A 133 -31.93 19.94 -13.73
C LYS A 133 -32.51 21.32 -13.42
N PHE A 134 -33.67 21.64 -13.97
CA PHE A 134 -34.35 22.89 -13.70
C PHE A 134 -34.74 23.01 -12.22
N LEU A 135 -35.34 21.98 -11.64
CA LEU A 135 -35.69 21.96 -10.21
C LEU A 135 -34.45 22.15 -9.32
N GLN A 136 -33.33 21.50 -9.66
CA GLN A 136 -32.06 21.70 -8.95
C GLN A 136 -31.51 23.13 -9.10
N LYS A 137 -31.67 23.77 -10.28
CA LYS A 137 -31.30 25.19 -10.48
C LYS A 137 -32.18 26.15 -9.69
N MET A 138 -33.43 25.76 -9.41
CA MET A 138 -34.39 26.52 -8.60
C MET A 138 -34.28 26.24 -7.10
N ASP A 139 -33.11 25.74 -6.65
CA ASP A 139 -32.80 25.39 -5.26
C ASP A 139 -33.76 24.37 -4.62
N VAL A 140 -34.42 23.51 -5.41
CA VAL A 140 -35.20 22.41 -4.83
C VAL A 140 -34.22 21.38 -4.24
N PRO A 141 -34.21 21.15 -2.92
CA PRO A 141 -33.22 20.30 -2.28
C PRO A 141 -33.39 18.82 -2.68
N ASP A 142 -32.27 18.15 -2.93
CA ASP A 142 -32.16 16.69 -3.13
C ASP A 142 -31.33 15.99 -2.04
N SER A 143 -30.94 16.74 -1.01
CA SER A 143 -30.21 16.30 0.18
C SER A 143 -30.79 16.93 1.44
N PHE A 144 -30.74 16.21 2.57
CA PHE A 144 -31.32 16.67 3.83
C PHE A 144 -30.63 17.92 4.36
N VAL A 145 -29.32 18.04 4.16
CA VAL A 145 -28.55 19.22 4.56
C VAL A 145 -28.89 20.46 3.74
N SER A 146 -29.50 20.24 2.57
CA SER A 146 -29.97 21.35 1.73
C SER A 146 -31.33 21.90 2.17
N LEU A 147 -32.07 21.19 3.03
CA LEU A 147 -33.37 21.61 3.53
C LEU A 147 -33.24 22.88 4.40
N PRO A 148 -34.26 23.76 4.39
CA PRO A 148 -34.39 24.81 5.39
C PRO A 148 -34.42 24.22 6.81
N SER A 149 -33.83 24.94 7.78
CA SER A 149 -33.81 24.56 9.21
C SER A 149 -35.19 24.10 9.70
N ASP A 150 -36.24 24.90 9.46
CA ASP A 150 -37.59 24.58 9.94
C ASP A 150 -38.13 23.26 9.39
N THR A 151 -37.84 22.95 8.12
CA THR A 151 -38.26 21.71 7.46
C THR A 151 -37.48 20.51 7.98
N LEU A 152 -36.16 20.65 8.18
CA LEU A 152 -35.32 19.57 8.70
C LEU A 152 -35.72 19.16 10.12
N TYR A 153 -35.84 20.13 11.03
CA TYR A 153 -36.25 19.82 12.41
C TYR A 153 -37.69 19.35 12.49
N GLY A 154 -38.59 19.85 11.64
CA GLY A 154 -39.94 19.32 11.52
C GLY A 154 -39.98 17.87 11.05
N LEU A 155 -39.06 17.48 10.16
CA LEU A 155 -38.89 16.08 9.73
C LEU A 155 -38.36 15.19 10.87
N LEU A 156 -37.35 15.65 11.63
CA LEU A 156 -36.80 14.89 12.76
C LEU A 156 -37.85 14.59 13.83
N ILE A 157 -38.69 15.57 14.18
CA ILE A 157 -39.80 15.39 15.13
C ILE A 157 -40.75 14.29 14.62
N LYS A 158 -41.23 14.39 13.38
CA LYS A 158 -42.15 13.39 12.80
C LYS A 158 -41.54 11.99 12.74
N LEU A 159 -40.26 11.86 12.40
CA LEU A 159 -39.58 10.57 12.34
C LEU A 159 -39.53 9.90 13.72
N SER A 160 -39.30 10.68 14.77
CA SER A 160 -39.30 10.17 16.14
C SER A 160 -40.68 9.75 16.63
N GLU A 161 -41.74 10.43 16.19
CA GLU A 161 -43.15 10.08 16.52
C GLU A 161 -43.58 8.74 15.87
N GLU A 162 -43.14 8.45 14.65
CA GLU A 162 -43.49 7.20 13.96
C GLU A 162 -42.73 5.97 14.50
N ASN A 163 -41.47 6.14 14.91
CA ASN A 163 -40.60 5.10 15.49
C ASN A 163 -40.53 3.77 14.69
N SER A 164 -40.79 3.81 13.39
CA SER A 164 -40.71 2.64 12.50
C SER A 164 -39.26 2.31 12.12
N ARG A 165 -39.02 1.14 11.52
CA ARG A 165 -37.69 0.77 11.00
C ARG A 165 -37.22 1.76 9.94
N GLU A 166 -38.12 2.14 9.04
CA GLU A 166 -37.87 3.09 7.96
C GLU A 166 -37.56 4.50 8.49
N ALA A 167 -38.23 4.92 9.57
CA ALA A 167 -37.95 6.20 10.23
C ALA A 167 -36.55 6.24 10.84
N LYS A 168 -36.14 5.14 11.48
CA LYS A 168 -34.78 4.98 12.02
C LYS A 168 -33.72 5.03 10.91
N ASP A 169 -33.97 4.37 9.78
CA ASP A 169 -33.03 4.37 8.64
C ASP A 169 -32.89 5.75 7.99
N ILE A 170 -33.98 6.52 7.87
CA ILE A 170 -33.92 7.91 7.41
C ILE A 170 -33.17 8.78 8.42
N THR A 171 -33.44 8.61 9.71
CA THR A 171 -32.77 9.37 10.78
C THR A 171 -31.25 9.17 10.71
N ARG A 172 -30.78 7.93 10.58
CA ARG A 172 -29.35 7.61 10.37
C ARG A 172 -28.78 8.28 9.12
N ARG A 173 -29.55 8.35 8.02
CA ARG A 173 -29.14 9.06 6.80
C ARG A 173 -29.04 10.57 7.03
N ILE A 174 -29.93 11.16 7.81
CA ILE A 174 -29.87 12.59 8.18
C ILE A 174 -28.61 12.85 9.00
N TYR A 175 -28.34 12.04 10.03
CA TYR A 175 -27.14 12.17 10.88
C TYR A 175 -25.87 12.11 10.03
N ARG A 176 -25.75 11.10 9.15
CA ARG A 176 -24.61 10.94 8.23
C ARG A 176 -24.38 12.19 7.37
N GLN A 177 -25.43 12.79 6.81
CA GLN A 177 -25.27 13.96 5.96
C GLN A 177 -24.93 15.21 6.78
N CYS A 178 -25.56 15.41 7.94
CA CYS A 178 -25.31 16.60 8.76
C CYS A 178 -23.90 16.63 9.35
N PHE A 179 -23.38 15.48 9.80
CA PHE A 179 -22.02 15.38 10.37
C PHE A 179 -20.91 15.40 9.33
N ALA A 180 -21.22 15.24 8.04
CA ALA A 180 -20.26 15.36 6.94
C ALA A 180 -20.05 16.81 6.45
N LEU A 181 -20.77 17.78 7.03
CA LEU A 181 -20.65 19.19 6.65
C LEU A 181 -19.59 19.92 7.47
N ASP A 182 -18.81 20.74 6.77
CA ASP A 182 -17.88 21.69 7.39
C ASP A 182 -18.60 22.93 7.97
N ASP A 183 -19.71 23.36 7.35
CA ASP A 183 -20.53 24.50 7.77
C ASP A 183 -21.96 24.07 8.13
N ILE A 184 -22.25 24.05 9.43
CA ILE A 184 -23.56 23.71 9.99
C ILE A 184 -24.42 24.93 10.33
N GLU A 185 -23.93 26.16 10.12
CA GLU A 185 -24.66 27.39 10.51
C GLU A 185 -25.96 27.54 9.72
N ARG A 186 -25.93 27.17 8.44
CA ARG A 186 -27.12 27.19 7.58
C ARG A 186 -28.26 26.30 8.08
N ILE A 187 -27.92 25.16 8.68
CA ILE A 187 -28.88 24.20 9.23
C ILE A 187 -29.37 24.65 10.60
N THR A 188 -28.47 25.21 11.41
CA THR A 188 -28.75 25.60 12.80
C THR A 188 -29.37 27.00 12.92
N ALA A 189 -29.71 27.63 11.79
CA ALA A 189 -30.48 28.86 11.74
C ALA A 189 -31.76 28.76 12.60
N SER A 190 -32.09 29.85 13.29
CA SER A 190 -33.24 29.88 14.20
C SER A 190 -34.55 29.64 13.44
N SER A 191 -35.35 28.69 13.91
CA SER A 191 -36.65 28.33 13.34
C SER A 191 -37.61 27.82 14.42
N ASN A 192 -38.90 27.77 14.10
CA ASN A 192 -39.92 27.34 15.04
C ASN A 192 -39.74 25.86 15.41
N ASN A 193 -39.55 24.99 14.41
CA ASN A 193 -39.35 23.57 14.67
C ASN A 193 -38.00 23.27 15.32
N ARG A 194 -36.95 24.06 15.07
CA ARG A 194 -35.69 23.94 15.82
C ARG A 194 -35.89 24.23 17.30
N THR A 195 -36.66 25.28 17.62
CA THR A 195 -36.97 25.63 19.01
C THR A 195 -37.80 24.55 19.69
N LYS A 196 -38.76 23.96 18.98
CA LYS A 196 -39.51 22.80 19.48
C LYS A 196 -38.61 21.59 19.73
N PHE A 197 -37.73 21.28 18.78
CA PHE A 197 -36.77 20.18 18.93
C PHE A 197 -35.78 20.42 20.07
N MET A 198 -35.39 21.66 20.32
CA MET A 198 -34.52 22.02 21.46
C MET A 198 -35.19 21.79 22.82
N ASN A 199 -36.52 21.87 22.89
CA ASN A 199 -37.25 21.72 24.14
C ASN A 199 -37.65 20.27 24.42
N ASP A 200 -38.15 19.58 23.39
CA ASP A 200 -38.80 18.26 23.53
C ASP A 200 -38.35 17.26 22.45
N GLY A 201 -37.24 17.52 21.76
CA GLY A 201 -36.77 16.71 20.64
C GLY A 201 -36.22 15.36 21.09
N LEU A 202 -36.54 14.32 20.32
CA LEU A 202 -36.00 12.99 20.52
C LEU A 202 -34.91 12.67 19.49
N VAL A 203 -33.89 11.91 19.91
CA VAL A 203 -32.79 11.43 19.08
C VAL A 203 -32.65 9.92 19.19
N LEU A 204 -32.16 9.28 18.13
CA LEU A 204 -32.04 7.83 18.08
C LEU A 204 -30.81 7.37 18.89
N SER A 205 -31.02 6.43 19.80
CA SER A 205 -29.99 5.79 20.62
C SER A 205 -29.45 4.52 19.96
N LYS A 206 -28.13 4.34 20.01
CA LYS A 206 -27.42 3.15 19.51
C LYS A 206 -27.68 1.93 20.40
N ASN A 207 -27.82 2.14 21.71
CA ASN A 207 -27.82 1.07 22.71
C ASN A 207 -29.03 0.15 22.57
N ASP A 208 -30.21 0.72 22.37
CA ASP A 208 -31.49 -0.01 22.30
C ASP A 208 -32.24 0.22 20.98
N GLY A 209 -31.68 1.05 20.10
CA GLY A 209 -32.30 1.40 18.82
C GLY A 209 -33.59 2.20 18.97
N GLN A 210 -33.83 2.86 20.11
CA GLN A 210 -35.04 3.66 20.37
C GLN A 210 -34.76 5.15 20.37
N PHE A 211 -35.81 5.96 20.24
CA PHE A 211 -35.71 7.41 20.36
C PHE A 211 -35.83 7.83 21.83
N HIS A 212 -34.87 8.61 22.32
CA HIS A 212 -34.82 9.14 23.68
C HIS A 212 -34.69 10.66 23.66
N HIS A 213 -35.01 11.32 24.77
CA HIS A 213 -34.87 12.76 24.85
C HIS A 213 -33.41 13.17 24.64
N HIS A 214 -33.17 14.23 23.86
CA HIS A 214 -31.80 14.62 23.49
C HIS A 214 -30.87 14.89 24.69
N SER A 215 -31.44 15.27 25.85
CA SER A 215 -30.68 15.49 27.10
C SER A 215 -30.25 14.21 27.81
N GLU A 216 -30.85 13.07 27.48
CA GLU A 216 -30.56 11.75 28.07
C GLU A 216 -29.56 10.96 27.20
N VAL A 217 -29.33 11.43 25.97
CA VAL A 217 -28.42 10.83 25.01
C VAL A 217 -27.12 11.60 24.99
N TYR A 218 -26.02 10.88 24.76
CA TYR A 218 -24.68 11.43 24.72
C TYR A 218 -24.00 11.14 23.38
N PHE A 219 -23.15 12.06 22.96
CA PHE A 219 -22.39 11.96 21.73
C PHE A 219 -21.01 11.36 22.02
N SER A 220 -20.67 10.31 21.28
CA SER A 220 -19.29 9.86 21.16
C SER A 220 -18.93 9.61 19.69
N ASN A 221 -17.80 10.18 19.26
CA ASN A 221 -17.25 9.92 17.92
C ASN A 221 -16.19 8.81 17.92
N LYS A 222 -15.97 8.16 19.06
CA LYS A 222 -15.08 7.02 19.23
C LYS A 222 -15.85 5.90 19.92
N VAL A 223 -15.39 4.67 19.77
CA VAL A 223 -15.91 3.62 20.65
C VAL A 223 -15.36 3.92 22.04
N GLU A 224 -16.25 4.23 22.97
CA GLU A 224 -15.92 4.47 24.37
C GLU A 224 -16.57 3.38 25.22
N VAL A 225 -15.90 3.06 26.32
CA VAL A 225 -16.44 2.17 27.34
C VAL A 225 -17.59 2.90 28.05
N ASN A 226 -18.73 2.23 28.21
CA ASN A 226 -19.97 2.83 28.73
C ASN A 226 -20.50 2.04 29.93
N ILE A 227 -19.80 2.15 31.05
CA ILE A 227 -20.06 1.38 32.28
C ILE A 227 -21.41 1.80 32.88
N SER A 228 -21.76 3.09 32.79
CA SER A 228 -23.03 3.60 33.30
C SER A 228 -24.22 3.32 32.38
N GLN A 229 -24.01 2.60 31.27
CA GLN A 229 -25.03 2.24 30.29
C GLN A 229 -25.86 3.43 29.78
N LYS A 230 -25.24 4.62 29.68
CA LYS A 230 -25.91 5.82 29.14
C LYS A 230 -26.28 5.61 27.67
N PHE A 231 -27.37 6.24 27.23
CA PHE A 231 -27.76 6.19 25.83
C PHE A 231 -26.76 6.98 24.98
N LEU A 232 -26.18 6.34 23.97
CA LEU A 232 -25.27 6.95 23.00
C LEU A 232 -26.01 7.23 21.70
N LEU A 233 -25.71 8.34 21.04
CA LEU A 233 -26.33 8.72 19.77
C LEU A 233 -26.02 7.67 18.67
N ASP A 234 -27.05 7.20 17.95
CA ASP A 234 -26.94 6.22 16.85
C ASP A 234 -26.40 6.86 15.57
N MET A 235 -25.10 7.15 15.58
CA MET A 235 -24.39 7.73 14.45
C MET A 235 -23.13 6.95 14.10
N PRO A 236 -22.63 7.06 12.85
CA PRO A 236 -21.36 6.46 12.49
C PRO A 236 -20.22 7.12 13.27
N LEU A 237 -19.41 6.31 13.92
CA LEU A 237 -18.20 6.70 14.62
C LEU A 237 -17.21 7.34 13.63
N ARG A 238 -16.32 8.18 14.16
CA ARG A 238 -15.34 9.00 13.40
C ARG A 238 -15.92 10.08 12.51
N THR A 239 -17.23 10.31 12.57
CA THR A 239 -17.85 11.47 11.91
C THR A 239 -18.32 12.47 12.96
N GLY A 240 -18.25 13.76 12.62
CA GLY A 240 -18.73 14.81 13.51
C GLY A 240 -17.83 15.14 14.70
N SER A 241 -18.08 16.31 15.28
CA SER A 241 -17.51 16.78 16.54
C SER A 241 -18.60 16.86 17.60
N SER A 242 -18.21 16.79 18.87
CA SER A 242 -19.16 16.99 19.98
C SER A 242 -19.81 18.38 19.92
N GLU A 243 -19.08 19.37 19.41
CA GLU A 243 -19.62 20.72 19.18
C GLU A 243 -20.73 20.71 18.12
N ASN A 244 -20.54 19.98 17.02
CA ASN A 244 -21.56 19.85 15.98
C ASN A 244 -22.78 19.07 16.50
N ALA A 245 -22.57 18.00 17.26
CA ALA A 245 -23.65 17.22 17.86
C ALA A 245 -24.49 18.07 18.83
N LYS A 246 -23.83 18.88 19.65
CA LYS A 246 -24.48 19.83 20.54
C LYS A 246 -25.25 20.91 19.77
N LYS A 247 -24.67 21.48 18.71
CA LYS A 247 -25.31 22.53 17.90
C LYS A 247 -26.50 22.03 17.08
N LEU A 248 -26.38 20.84 16.49
CA LEU A 248 -27.38 20.24 15.60
C LEU A 248 -28.49 19.54 16.38
N PHE A 249 -28.14 18.73 17.37
CA PHE A 249 -29.06 17.80 18.03
C PHE A 249 -29.17 18.02 19.54
N PHE A 250 -28.47 19.02 20.11
CA PHE A 250 -28.53 19.34 21.55
C PHE A 250 -28.10 18.19 22.47
N VAL A 251 -27.25 17.30 21.94
CA VAL A 251 -26.66 16.15 22.62
C VAL A 251 -25.32 16.55 23.21
N GLU A 252 -25.09 16.27 24.49
CA GLU A 252 -23.82 16.57 25.17
C GLU A 252 -22.75 15.51 24.86
N LYS A 253 -21.48 15.88 25.02
CA LYS A 253 -20.37 14.93 24.85
C LYS A 253 -20.45 13.84 25.92
N PHE A 254 -20.26 12.59 25.53
CA PHE A 254 -20.02 11.50 26.45
C PHE A 254 -18.65 11.68 27.12
N THR A 255 -18.64 11.62 28.45
CA THR A 255 -17.42 11.58 29.26
C THR A 255 -17.67 10.63 30.43
N GLU A 256 -17.03 9.48 30.44
CA GLU A 256 -16.90 8.63 31.62
C GLU A 256 -15.46 8.68 32.10
N ASN A 257 -15.26 9.18 33.32
CA ASN A 257 -13.97 9.16 34.02
C ASN A 257 -13.95 7.99 35.02
N ALA A 258 -14.32 6.80 34.59
CA ALA A 258 -14.13 5.60 35.41
C ALA A 258 -12.69 5.13 35.19
N THR A 259 -11.82 5.40 36.17
CA THR A 259 -10.47 4.84 36.18
C THR A 259 -10.47 3.61 37.06
N LEU A 260 -10.08 2.47 36.47
CA LEU A 260 -9.84 1.24 37.20
C LEU A 260 -8.75 1.51 38.25
N HIS A 261 -9.05 1.25 39.52
CA HIS A 261 -8.06 1.32 40.60
C HIS A 261 -7.41 -0.04 40.81
N ASP A 262 -8.22 -1.08 40.98
CA ASP A 262 -7.76 -2.45 41.23
C ASP A 262 -8.83 -3.48 40.83
N TYR A 263 -8.44 -4.74 40.66
CA TYR A 263 -9.36 -5.85 40.38
C TYR A 263 -8.81 -7.18 40.90
N GLU A 264 -9.73 -8.08 41.26
CA GLU A 264 -9.41 -9.45 41.65
C GLU A 264 -9.65 -10.37 40.45
N LYS A 265 -8.64 -11.15 40.05
CA LYS A 265 -8.76 -12.11 38.96
C LYS A 265 -9.79 -13.18 39.30
N ALA A 266 -10.67 -13.47 38.35
CA ALA A 266 -11.59 -14.59 38.47
C ALA A 266 -10.85 -15.93 38.32
N ASP A 267 -11.37 -17.00 38.92
CA ASP A 267 -10.83 -18.36 38.75
C ASP A 267 -10.82 -18.77 37.26
N ALA A 268 -11.83 -18.32 36.51
CA ALA A 268 -11.96 -18.50 35.08
C ALA A 268 -10.89 -17.78 34.23
N ASP A 269 -10.13 -16.82 34.78
CA ASP A 269 -9.12 -16.05 34.02
C ASP A 269 -8.03 -16.96 33.46
N THR A 270 -7.58 -17.96 34.21
CA THR A 270 -6.46 -18.84 33.78
C THR A 270 -6.81 -19.59 32.51
N GLU A 271 -7.99 -20.20 32.45
CA GLU A 271 -8.43 -20.92 31.26
C GLU A 271 -8.72 -19.97 30.09
N PHE A 272 -9.33 -18.83 30.38
CA PHE A 272 -9.55 -17.77 29.39
C PHE A 272 -8.23 -17.33 28.75
N GLN A 273 -7.17 -17.10 29.54
CA GLN A 273 -5.85 -16.69 29.02
C GLN A 273 -5.28 -17.73 28.07
N ASN A 274 -5.38 -19.03 28.41
CA ASN A 274 -4.88 -20.10 27.54
C ASN A 274 -5.56 -20.07 26.16
N ARG A 275 -6.89 -19.97 26.13
CA ARG A 275 -7.63 -19.85 24.85
C ARG A 275 -7.34 -18.52 24.13
N PHE A 276 -7.14 -17.44 24.89
CA PHE A 276 -6.86 -16.12 24.33
C PHE A 276 -5.53 -16.06 23.58
N GLN A 277 -4.49 -16.80 24.02
CA GLN A 277 -3.20 -16.86 23.32
C GLN A 277 -3.32 -17.47 21.91
N ASP A 278 -4.14 -18.50 21.72
CA ASP A 278 -4.39 -19.08 20.40
C ASP A 278 -5.35 -18.24 19.55
N TYR A 279 -6.24 -17.51 20.20
CA TYR A 279 -7.19 -16.64 19.54
C TYR A 279 -6.55 -15.41 18.88
N ARG A 280 -5.57 -14.78 19.53
CA ARG A 280 -4.97 -13.52 19.05
C ARG A 280 -4.42 -13.59 17.62
N PRO A 281 -3.63 -14.61 17.22
CA PRO A 281 -3.16 -14.76 15.84
C PRO A 281 -4.30 -14.89 14.82
N LEU A 282 -5.42 -15.55 15.19
CA LEU A 282 -6.60 -15.71 14.33
C LEU A 282 -7.29 -14.36 14.05
N VAL A 283 -7.26 -13.43 15.01
CA VAL A 283 -7.77 -12.07 14.79
C VAL A 283 -6.78 -11.23 13.99
N TYR A 284 -5.50 -11.30 14.33
CA TYR A 284 -4.46 -10.47 13.72
C TYR A 284 -4.27 -10.76 12.23
N CYS A 285 -4.48 -12.00 11.77
CA CYS A 285 -4.31 -12.34 10.34
C CYS A 285 -5.20 -11.49 9.42
N TYR A 286 -6.39 -11.07 9.86
CA TYR A 286 -7.29 -10.18 9.11
C TYR A 286 -6.82 -8.72 9.06
N ARG A 287 -5.82 -8.35 9.85
CA ARG A 287 -5.24 -7.01 9.87
C ARG A 287 -3.77 -6.98 9.50
N ARG A 288 -3.07 -8.12 9.48
CA ARG A 288 -1.63 -8.26 9.24
C ARG A 288 -1.10 -7.32 8.15
N ASP A 289 -1.69 -7.36 6.96
CA ASP A 289 -1.22 -6.58 5.80
C ASP A 289 -1.66 -5.11 5.82
N SER A 290 -2.66 -4.77 6.65
CA SER A 290 -3.27 -3.42 6.72
C SER A 290 -3.01 -2.69 8.03
N ALA A 291 -2.34 -3.34 8.99
CA ALA A 291 -2.11 -2.80 10.31
C ALA A 291 -0.95 -1.80 10.29
N THR A 292 -1.20 -0.61 10.78
CA THR A 292 -0.16 0.39 11.07
C THR A 292 0.77 -0.13 12.17
N GLU A 293 2.02 0.36 12.25
CA GLU A 293 2.96 -0.04 13.31
C GLU A 293 2.41 0.20 14.73
N GLN A 294 1.59 1.24 14.90
CA GLN A 294 0.93 1.50 16.18
C GLN A 294 -0.18 0.49 16.47
N GLU A 295 -0.97 0.07 15.47
CA GLU A 295 -1.94 -1.02 15.63
C GLU A 295 -1.24 -2.36 15.90
N LYS A 296 -0.13 -2.65 15.22
CA LYS A 296 0.69 -3.83 15.49
C LYS A 296 1.14 -3.85 16.95
N ARG A 297 1.70 -2.75 17.46
CA ARG A 297 2.08 -2.65 18.90
C ARG A 297 0.91 -2.91 19.84
N VAL A 298 -0.27 -2.32 19.57
CA VAL A 298 -1.49 -2.60 20.35
C VAL A 298 -1.82 -4.09 20.31
N PHE A 299 -1.79 -4.72 19.13
CA PHE A 299 -2.01 -6.15 18.98
C PHE A 299 -0.97 -7.03 19.68
N LYS A 300 0.29 -6.60 19.82
CA LYS A 300 1.34 -7.33 20.56
C LYS A 300 1.16 -7.23 22.06
N GLU A 301 0.73 -6.08 22.54
CA GLU A 301 0.76 -5.76 23.98
C GLU A 301 -0.61 -5.79 24.64
N TRP A 302 -1.71 -5.94 23.88
CA TRP A 302 -3.03 -5.97 24.48
C TRP A 302 -3.23 -7.21 25.36
N SER A 303 -3.91 -7.00 26.48
CA SER A 303 -4.34 -8.06 27.39
C SER A 303 -5.81 -7.86 27.76
N ILE A 304 -6.49 -8.97 27.98
CA ILE A 304 -7.87 -9.00 28.48
C ILE A 304 -7.85 -9.90 29.71
N HIS A 305 -8.33 -9.44 30.86
CA HIS A 305 -8.42 -10.23 32.09
C HIS A 305 -9.87 -10.38 32.54
N LEU A 306 -10.21 -11.55 33.06
CA LEU A 306 -11.49 -11.79 33.72
C LEU A 306 -11.36 -11.48 35.22
N ALA A 307 -12.28 -10.68 35.76
CA ALA A 307 -12.26 -10.25 37.15
C ALA A 307 -13.55 -10.62 37.89
N SER A 308 -13.43 -11.17 39.10
CA SER A 308 -14.56 -11.46 39.98
C SER A 308 -15.06 -10.18 40.67
N SER A 309 -14.12 -9.31 41.06
CA SER A 309 -14.40 -8.04 41.71
C SER A 309 -13.56 -6.91 41.10
N ILE A 310 -14.14 -5.70 41.05
CA ILE A 310 -13.51 -4.53 40.45
C ILE A 310 -13.70 -3.34 41.40
N SER A 311 -12.62 -2.59 41.61
CA SER A 311 -12.60 -1.36 42.41
C SER A 311 -12.28 -0.16 41.51
N LEU A 312 -13.12 0.88 41.56
CA LEU A 312 -12.91 2.15 40.86
C LEU A 312 -12.26 3.18 41.78
N SER A 313 -11.57 4.17 41.20
CA SER A 313 -10.94 5.26 41.96
C SER A 313 -11.99 6.13 42.68
N GLU A 314 -11.60 6.72 43.83
CA GLU A 314 -12.52 7.43 44.74
C GLU A 314 -13.23 8.64 44.11
N GLU A 315 -12.69 9.23 43.04
CA GLU A 315 -13.31 10.33 42.29
C GLU A 315 -14.45 9.87 41.35
N SER A 316 -14.56 8.57 41.06
CA SER A 316 -15.50 7.99 40.09
C SER A 316 -16.83 7.48 40.68
N ASN A 317 -17.12 7.83 41.94
CA ASN A 317 -18.20 7.32 42.82
C ASN A 317 -17.91 5.98 43.52
N VAL A 318 -17.85 6.07 44.85
CA VAL A 318 -17.87 4.98 45.81
C VAL A 318 -19.25 4.31 45.81
N GLY A 319 -19.32 3.02 45.45
CA GLY A 319 -20.47 2.15 45.74
C GLY A 319 -21.39 1.75 44.58
N GLN A 320 -21.02 1.97 43.32
CA GLN A 320 -21.77 1.41 42.19
C GLN A 320 -21.37 -0.07 41.98
N ASP A 321 -22.35 -0.97 42.04
CA ASP A 321 -22.16 -2.36 41.66
C ASP A 321 -21.96 -2.41 40.14
N ILE A 322 -20.76 -2.84 39.72
CA ILE A 322 -20.42 -2.95 38.31
C ILE A 322 -21.13 -4.20 37.78
N PRO A 323 -21.90 -4.09 36.68
CA PRO A 323 -22.61 -5.26 36.16
C PRO A 323 -21.63 -6.30 35.62
N ASP A 324 -22.02 -7.57 35.70
CA ASP A 324 -21.28 -8.64 35.02
C ASP A 324 -21.20 -8.37 33.52
N PHE A 325 -20.08 -8.76 32.92
CA PHE A 325 -19.66 -8.51 31.54
C PHE A 325 -19.43 -7.02 31.21
N ALA A 326 -19.37 -6.15 32.21
CA ALA A 326 -18.84 -4.81 32.00
C ALA A 326 -17.37 -4.89 31.60
N VAL A 327 -17.06 -4.27 30.46
CA VAL A 327 -15.69 -4.05 29.99
C VAL A 327 -15.15 -2.78 30.64
N LEU A 328 -13.93 -2.80 31.16
CA LEU A 328 -13.18 -1.63 31.62
C LEU A 328 -11.81 -1.62 30.97
N GLN A 329 -11.27 -0.41 30.74
CA GLN A 329 -9.92 -0.25 30.23
C GLN A 329 -8.97 0.21 31.34
N SER A 330 -7.89 -0.53 31.54
CA SER A 330 -6.75 -0.18 32.38
C SER A 330 -5.63 0.36 31.49
N GLY A 331 -5.40 1.68 31.56
CA GLY A 331 -4.45 2.34 30.68
C GLY A 331 -4.83 2.25 29.20
N THR A 332 -3.86 2.01 28.31
CA THR A 332 -4.08 1.98 26.85
C THR A 332 -4.11 0.58 26.24
N LYS A 333 -3.75 -0.45 27.00
CA LYS A 333 -3.44 -1.80 26.47
C LYS A 333 -4.15 -2.93 27.22
N GLU A 334 -4.56 -2.71 28.46
CA GLU A 334 -5.17 -3.74 29.28
C GLU A 334 -6.67 -3.51 29.40
N TRP A 335 -7.43 -4.60 29.28
CA TRP A 335 -8.87 -4.63 29.39
C TRP A 335 -9.26 -5.61 30.49
N VAL A 336 -10.30 -5.26 31.24
CA VAL A 336 -10.83 -6.10 32.32
C VAL A 336 -12.32 -6.31 32.06
N ILE A 337 -12.76 -7.56 32.09
CA ILE A 337 -14.16 -7.93 31.97
C ILE A 337 -14.60 -8.45 33.34
N LYS A 338 -15.60 -7.80 33.96
CA LYS A 338 -16.20 -8.35 35.18
C LYS A 338 -16.96 -9.62 34.83
N VAL A 339 -16.78 -10.69 35.59
CA VAL A 339 -17.51 -11.95 35.41
C VAL A 339 -18.01 -12.46 36.77
N PRO A 340 -19.10 -13.26 36.79
CA PRO A 340 -19.49 -13.94 38.02
C PRO A 340 -18.40 -14.91 38.48
N SER A 341 -18.33 -15.15 39.79
CA SER A 341 -17.40 -16.10 40.41
C SER A 341 -17.83 -17.56 40.17
N ILE A 342 -17.72 -17.99 38.92
CA ILE A 342 -18.02 -19.35 38.43
C ILE A 342 -16.88 -19.83 37.51
N ASP A 343 -16.85 -21.13 37.23
CA ASP A 343 -15.86 -21.73 36.34
C ASP A 343 -16.05 -21.28 34.89
N PHE A 344 -14.96 -21.33 34.11
CA PHE A 344 -14.99 -20.85 32.72
C PHE A 344 -15.98 -21.63 31.85
N ASP A 345 -16.05 -22.94 32.00
CA ASP A 345 -17.01 -23.78 31.26
C ASP A 345 -18.47 -23.38 31.54
N ASP A 346 -18.81 -23.00 32.78
CA ASP A 346 -20.16 -22.54 33.13
C ASP A 346 -20.49 -21.19 32.47
N ILE A 347 -19.50 -20.30 32.33
CA ILE A 347 -19.64 -19.04 31.57
C ILE A 347 -19.95 -19.36 30.11
N ILE A 348 -19.24 -20.32 29.52
CA ILE A 348 -19.45 -20.73 28.13
C ILE A 348 -20.81 -21.41 27.92
N GLU A 349 -21.31 -22.18 28.88
CA GLU A 349 -22.60 -22.85 28.76
C GLU A 349 -23.78 -21.89 28.94
N SER A 350 -23.71 -21.00 29.92
CA SER A 350 -24.86 -20.19 30.36
C SER A 350 -24.83 -18.73 29.91
N GLN A 351 -23.65 -18.16 29.68
CA GLN A 351 -23.44 -16.72 29.48
C GLN A 351 -22.53 -16.37 28.29
N LYS A 352 -22.33 -17.31 27.36
CA LYS A 352 -21.52 -17.12 26.15
C LYS A 352 -21.82 -15.83 25.39
N ASN A 353 -23.10 -15.49 25.21
CA ASN A 353 -23.48 -14.30 24.45
C ASN A 353 -23.02 -13.01 25.13
N ALA A 354 -23.04 -12.94 26.47
CA ALA A 354 -22.60 -11.75 27.19
C ALA A 354 -21.07 -11.57 27.11
N LEU A 355 -20.31 -12.67 27.21
CA LEU A 355 -18.86 -12.64 26.97
C LEU A 355 -18.54 -12.31 25.50
N PHE A 356 -19.34 -12.82 24.56
CA PHE A 356 -19.22 -12.51 23.14
C PHE A 356 -19.38 -11.01 22.89
N ASP A 357 -20.43 -10.39 23.44
CA ASP A 357 -20.70 -8.96 23.30
C ASP A 357 -19.56 -8.11 23.89
N SER A 358 -18.99 -8.55 25.01
CA SER A 358 -17.82 -7.91 25.65
C SER A 358 -16.59 -7.95 24.75
N LEU A 359 -16.31 -9.10 24.14
CA LEU A 359 -15.20 -9.25 23.19
C LEU A 359 -15.45 -8.46 21.91
N GLU A 360 -16.69 -8.41 21.40
CA GLU A 360 -17.06 -7.58 20.24
C GLU A 360 -16.81 -6.10 20.54
N GLN A 361 -17.20 -5.64 21.73
CA GLN A 361 -16.95 -4.28 22.18
C GLN A 361 -15.45 -3.97 22.21
N ILE A 362 -14.64 -4.82 22.83
CA ILE A 362 -13.17 -4.66 22.89
C ILE A 362 -12.57 -4.62 21.48
N LEU A 363 -12.92 -5.57 20.62
CA LEU A 363 -12.44 -5.61 19.23
C LEU A 363 -12.83 -4.36 18.45
N SER A 364 -14.05 -3.85 18.62
CA SER A 364 -14.50 -2.64 17.93
C SER A 364 -13.62 -1.43 18.27
N ILE A 365 -13.12 -1.36 19.50
CA ILE A 365 -12.19 -0.33 19.98
C ILE A 365 -10.80 -0.52 19.39
N ILE A 366 -10.21 -1.72 19.52
CA ILE A 366 -8.84 -2.00 19.03
C ILE A 366 -8.75 -1.91 17.51
N LEU A 367 -9.69 -2.55 16.81
CA LEU A 367 -9.69 -2.60 15.35
C LEU A 367 -10.15 -1.31 14.72
N LYS A 368 -10.81 -0.44 15.50
CA LYS A 368 -11.43 0.76 14.98
C LYS A 368 -12.36 0.35 13.82
N SER A 369 -13.28 -0.59 14.04
CA SER A 369 -14.24 -1.05 13.02
C SER A 369 -15.68 -0.95 13.53
N GLU A 370 -16.63 -0.64 12.63
CA GLU A 370 -18.07 -0.62 12.91
C GLU A 370 -18.82 -1.75 12.19
N ASN A 371 -18.11 -2.54 11.39
CA ASN A 371 -18.72 -3.64 10.66
C ASN A 371 -19.01 -4.78 11.63
N SER A 372 -20.23 -4.81 12.18
CA SER A 372 -20.64 -5.83 13.15
C SER A 372 -20.52 -7.24 12.57
N ASP A 373 -20.88 -7.48 11.31
CA ASP A 373 -20.70 -8.80 10.68
C ASP A 373 -19.22 -9.25 10.70
N PHE A 374 -18.31 -8.32 10.43
CA PHE A 374 -16.88 -8.57 10.51
C PHE A 374 -16.41 -8.80 11.95
N LEU A 375 -16.85 -7.97 12.90
CA LEU A 375 -16.47 -8.11 14.30
C LEU A 375 -17.01 -9.40 14.91
N GLN A 376 -18.28 -9.72 14.69
CA GLN A 376 -18.90 -10.97 15.11
C GLN A 376 -18.17 -12.18 14.55
N LYS A 377 -17.77 -12.13 13.26
CA LYS A 377 -16.92 -13.17 12.67
C LYS A 377 -15.60 -13.31 13.45
N LEU A 378 -14.94 -12.21 13.79
CA LEU A 378 -13.68 -12.26 14.54
C LEU A 378 -13.87 -12.80 15.96
N VAL A 379 -14.94 -12.41 16.67
CA VAL A 379 -15.24 -12.96 18.00
C VAL A 379 -15.56 -14.45 17.92
N SER A 380 -16.20 -14.91 16.84
CA SER A 380 -16.57 -16.33 16.68
C SER A 380 -15.38 -17.29 16.71
N PHE A 381 -14.18 -16.85 16.30
CA PHE A 381 -12.96 -17.66 16.39
C PHE A 381 -12.61 -18.06 17.83
N PHE A 382 -12.97 -17.25 18.83
CA PHE A 382 -12.69 -17.54 20.24
C PHE A 382 -13.53 -18.72 20.76
N PHE A 383 -14.72 -18.91 20.21
CA PHE A 383 -15.69 -19.91 20.66
C PHE A 383 -15.82 -21.10 19.72
N ALA A 384 -15.16 -21.06 18.56
CA ALA A 384 -15.14 -22.14 17.58
C ALA A 384 -14.10 -23.19 17.96
N ASN A 385 -14.31 -24.42 17.48
CA ASN A 385 -13.28 -25.46 17.61
C ASN A 385 -12.16 -25.23 16.59
N GLU A 386 -11.04 -25.93 16.80
CA GLU A 386 -9.85 -25.80 15.94
C GLU A 386 -10.13 -26.13 14.46
N ASN A 387 -10.94 -27.16 14.19
CA ASN A 387 -11.27 -27.54 12.81
C ASN A 387 -12.06 -26.46 12.06
N ASP A 388 -13.00 -25.80 12.74
CA ASP A 388 -13.78 -24.70 12.19
C ASP A 388 -12.89 -23.49 11.92
N ASN A 389 -11.97 -23.18 12.83
CA ASN A 389 -10.97 -22.12 12.67
C ASN A 389 -10.07 -22.39 11.46
N ILE A 390 -9.54 -23.62 11.34
CA ILE A 390 -8.74 -24.06 10.19
C ILE A 390 -9.54 -23.88 8.89
N HIS A 391 -10.80 -24.31 8.86
CA HIS A 391 -11.63 -24.24 7.67
C HIS A 391 -11.86 -22.78 7.22
N ILE A 392 -12.20 -21.88 8.15
CA ILE A 392 -12.47 -20.48 7.85
C ILE A 392 -11.20 -19.77 7.36
N ILE A 393 -10.05 -20.01 8.01
CA ILE A 393 -8.78 -19.38 7.61
C ILE A 393 -8.30 -19.93 6.27
N LYS A 394 -8.37 -21.24 6.01
CA LYS A 394 -8.03 -21.81 4.69
C LYS A 394 -8.91 -21.25 3.58
N LYS A 395 -10.18 -21.01 3.85
CA LYS A 395 -11.10 -20.41 2.89
C LYS A 395 -10.69 -18.98 2.51
N ASP A 396 -10.22 -18.19 3.47
CA ASP A 396 -9.95 -16.77 3.26
C ASP A 396 -8.49 -16.47 2.87
N PHE A 397 -7.53 -17.28 3.34
CA PHE A 397 -6.08 -17.07 3.16
C PHE A 397 -5.35 -18.24 2.50
N GLY A 398 -6.03 -19.36 2.23
CA GLY A 398 -5.45 -20.53 1.57
C GLY A 398 -4.75 -21.50 2.53
N ASP A 399 -3.61 -21.09 3.10
CA ASP A 399 -2.80 -21.93 4.00
C ASP A 399 -2.93 -21.46 5.45
N TYR A 400 -3.52 -22.32 6.30
CA TYR A 400 -3.68 -22.05 7.73
C TYR A 400 -2.35 -21.97 8.46
N GLU A 401 -1.48 -22.96 8.26
CA GLU A 401 -0.23 -23.09 9.03
C GLU A 401 0.70 -21.93 8.70
N ALA A 402 0.90 -21.65 7.42
CA ALA A 402 1.76 -20.55 6.99
C ALA A 402 1.22 -19.19 7.47
N THR A 403 -0.11 -18.98 7.40
CA THR A 403 -0.74 -17.72 7.81
C THR A 403 -0.62 -17.49 9.31
N ILE A 404 -1.00 -18.48 10.12
CA ILE A 404 -1.00 -18.36 11.58
C ILE A 404 0.41 -18.33 12.14
N ARG A 405 1.35 -19.10 11.57
CA ARG A 405 2.77 -19.04 11.94
C ARG A 405 3.34 -17.63 11.74
N GLY A 406 3.15 -17.04 10.56
CA GLY A 406 3.62 -15.68 10.30
C GLY A 406 2.97 -14.63 11.22
N CYS A 407 1.72 -14.84 11.63
CA CYS A 407 1.06 -14.00 12.63
C CYS A 407 1.64 -14.16 14.03
N ARG A 408 1.93 -15.41 14.45
CA ARG A 408 2.56 -15.71 15.75
C ARG A 408 3.94 -15.07 15.85
N ASP A 409 4.77 -15.23 14.81
CA ASP A 409 6.12 -14.66 14.77
C ASP A 409 6.08 -13.12 14.88
N GLU A 410 5.17 -12.47 14.15
CA GLU A 410 5.00 -11.02 14.22
C GLU A 410 4.46 -10.54 15.57
N LEU A 411 3.47 -11.24 16.15
CA LEU A 411 2.82 -10.81 17.38
C LEU A 411 3.69 -11.00 18.61
N TYR A 412 4.30 -12.17 18.72
CA TYR A 412 4.99 -12.56 19.94
C TYR A 412 6.44 -12.11 19.94
N GLY A 413 7.07 -11.86 18.78
CA GLY A 413 8.45 -11.39 18.69
C GLY A 413 9.50 -12.39 19.22
N TYR A 414 9.05 -13.42 19.91
CA TYR A 414 9.69 -14.69 20.14
C TYR A 414 9.48 -15.52 18.89
N SER A 415 10.57 -16.06 18.36
CA SER A 415 10.44 -17.12 17.39
C SER A 415 9.61 -18.23 18.03
N SER A 416 8.53 -18.67 17.38
CA SER A 416 7.71 -19.81 17.83
C SER A 416 8.57 -21.00 18.30
N TYR A 417 9.72 -21.17 17.64
CA TYR A 417 10.81 -22.07 17.95
C TYR A 417 11.38 -22.03 19.38
N GLU A 418 11.49 -20.87 20.03
CA GLU A 418 11.98 -20.79 21.43
C GLU A 418 10.99 -21.44 22.39
N ILE A 419 9.70 -21.20 22.17
CA ILE A 419 8.61 -21.76 22.98
C ILE A 419 8.49 -23.26 22.70
N ASP A 420 8.58 -23.66 21.44
CA ASP A 420 8.50 -25.06 21.03
C ASP A 420 9.69 -25.87 21.60
N LEU A 421 10.91 -25.32 21.54
CA LEU A 421 12.09 -25.92 22.16
C LEU A 421 11.99 -25.94 23.70
N GLU A 422 11.49 -24.87 24.33
CA GLU A 422 11.27 -24.83 25.78
C GLU A 422 10.25 -25.88 26.22
N ASN A 423 9.13 -26.00 25.51
CA ASN A 423 8.09 -26.99 25.80
C ASN A 423 8.63 -28.41 25.63
N TYR A 424 9.33 -28.69 24.53
CA TYR A 424 9.96 -29.99 24.30
C TYR A 424 10.96 -30.36 25.41
N LEU A 425 11.85 -29.43 25.78
CA LEU A 425 12.84 -29.68 26.82
C LEU A 425 12.19 -29.92 28.19
N LYS A 426 11.06 -29.26 28.49
CA LYS A 426 10.26 -29.53 29.68
C LYS A 426 9.61 -30.91 29.62
N GLU A 427 8.99 -31.28 28.49
CA GLU A 427 8.35 -32.59 28.30
C GLU A 427 9.33 -33.76 28.42
N LYS A 428 10.56 -33.60 27.90
CA LYS A 428 11.62 -34.61 28.00
C LYS A 428 12.36 -34.61 29.33
N GLY A 429 12.03 -33.71 30.26
CA GLY A 429 12.71 -33.57 31.56
C GLY A 429 14.16 -33.10 31.45
N LEU A 430 14.51 -32.42 30.36
CA LEU A 430 15.85 -31.87 30.08
C LEU A 430 16.00 -30.41 30.54
N TRP A 431 14.91 -29.76 30.95
CA TRP A 431 14.89 -28.39 31.42
C TRP A 431 15.64 -28.19 32.74
N LYS A 432 16.52 -27.19 32.80
CA LYS A 432 17.41 -26.86 33.93
C LYS A 432 17.53 -25.34 34.09
N ASP A 433 17.81 -24.90 35.31
CA ASP A 433 18.06 -23.50 35.62
C ASP A 433 19.24 -22.96 34.78
N GLY A 434 19.06 -21.79 34.16
CA GLY A 434 20.03 -21.17 33.26
C GLY A 434 19.86 -21.47 31.76
N LEU A 435 19.01 -22.45 31.39
CA LEU A 435 18.70 -22.71 29.97
C LEU A 435 17.85 -21.61 29.34
N LYS A 436 17.00 -20.95 30.14
CA LYS A 436 16.12 -19.88 29.67
C LYS A 436 16.91 -18.70 29.11
N GLU A 437 17.94 -18.22 29.82
CA GLU A 437 18.78 -17.13 29.31
C GLU A 437 19.62 -17.56 28.10
N ARG A 438 20.03 -18.83 28.04
CA ARG A 438 20.78 -19.36 26.89
C ARG A 438 19.92 -19.47 25.64
N ILE A 439 18.70 -19.99 25.75
CA ILE A 439 17.75 -20.09 24.62
C ILE A 439 17.36 -18.69 24.15
N ALA A 440 17.09 -17.76 25.06
CA ALA A 440 16.80 -16.37 24.72
C ALA A 440 17.99 -15.61 24.08
N SER A 441 19.21 -16.16 24.16
CA SER A 441 20.41 -15.60 23.51
C SER A 441 20.66 -16.15 22.09
N ILE A 442 19.85 -17.12 21.66
CA ILE A 442 19.86 -17.70 20.33
C ILE A 442 18.80 -16.97 19.51
N ASP A 443 19.21 -16.35 18.42
CA ASP A 443 18.26 -15.77 17.48
C ASP A 443 17.93 -16.77 16.37
N PHE A 444 16.69 -17.28 16.41
CA PHE A 444 16.15 -18.27 15.48
C PHE A 444 15.56 -17.65 14.20
N SER A 445 15.49 -16.32 14.10
CA SER A 445 14.88 -15.63 12.95
C SER A 445 15.66 -15.74 11.63
N PRO A 446 17.00 -15.88 11.61
CA PRO A 446 17.78 -16.04 10.39
C PRO A 446 18.52 -17.38 10.37
N TRP A 447 17.80 -18.52 10.42
CA TRP A 447 18.46 -19.83 10.30
C TRP A 447 19.39 -19.85 9.08
N ASN A 448 18.96 -19.31 7.93
CA ASN A 448 19.77 -19.38 6.71
C ASN A 448 20.95 -18.40 6.62
N SER A 449 21.06 -17.36 7.44
CA SER A 449 22.07 -16.29 7.26
C SER A 449 23.07 -16.09 8.41
N ASP A 450 22.84 -16.65 9.60
CA ASP A 450 23.76 -16.51 10.74
C ASP A 450 24.34 -17.86 11.20
N PHE A 451 25.56 -18.16 10.72
CA PHE A 451 26.30 -19.39 11.08
C PHE A 451 26.71 -19.44 12.56
N GLU A 452 26.89 -18.30 13.24
CA GLU A 452 27.25 -18.29 14.67
C GLU A 452 26.07 -18.76 15.53
N ASN A 453 24.85 -18.37 15.18
CA ASN A 453 23.65 -18.86 15.88
C ASN A 453 23.40 -20.34 15.65
N ARG A 454 23.63 -20.85 14.44
CA ARG A 454 23.54 -22.30 14.18
C ARG A 454 24.53 -23.10 15.03
N GLU A 455 25.75 -22.57 15.23
CA GLU A 455 26.74 -23.21 16.11
C GLU A 455 26.29 -23.23 17.58
N LYS A 456 25.69 -22.14 18.08
CA LYS A 456 25.12 -22.10 19.44
C LYS A 456 24.05 -23.18 19.64
N ILE A 457 23.17 -23.37 18.65
CA ILE A 457 22.14 -24.41 18.66
C ILE A 457 22.78 -25.80 18.63
N LYS A 458 23.74 -26.04 17.73
CA LYS A 458 24.48 -27.32 17.66
C LYS A 458 25.13 -27.67 19.01
N ASN A 459 25.78 -26.69 19.64
CA ASN A 459 26.43 -26.86 20.93
C ASN A 459 25.41 -27.15 22.04
N LEU A 460 24.27 -26.45 22.04
CA LEU A 460 23.18 -26.68 22.99
C LEU A 460 22.60 -28.09 22.86
N LEU A 461 22.32 -28.55 21.63
CA LEU A 461 21.77 -29.88 21.37
C LEU A 461 22.75 -30.99 21.74
N ASN A 462 24.04 -30.80 21.44
CA ASN A 462 25.10 -31.74 21.84
C ASN A 462 25.25 -31.85 23.36
N GLU A 463 25.20 -30.72 24.08
CA GLU A 463 25.25 -30.70 25.55
C GLU A 463 24.05 -31.42 26.18
N LEU A 464 22.86 -31.17 25.64
CA LEU A 464 21.61 -31.76 26.12
C LEU A 464 21.37 -33.20 25.61
N GLN A 465 22.24 -33.70 24.73
CA GLN A 465 22.13 -34.99 24.07
C GLN A 465 20.78 -35.19 23.36
N VAL A 466 20.26 -34.11 22.76
CA VAL A 466 18.99 -34.16 22.01
C VAL A 466 19.26 -34.77 20.63
N PRO A 467 18.54 -35.86 20.25
CA PRO A 467 18.67 -36.44 18.92
C PRO A 467 18.30 -35.42 17.84
N LEU A 468 19.05 -35.42 16.73
CA LEU A 468 18.83 -34.49 15.62
C LEU A 468 17.43 -34.61 15.03
N HIS A 469 16.94 -35.85 14.86
CA HIS A 469 15.59 -36.12 14.36
C HIS A 469 14.51 -35.46 15.22
N ASP A 470 14.64 -35.52 16.55
CA ASP A 470 13.66 -34.93 17.46
C ASP A 470 13.68 -33.40 17.36
N PHE A 471 14.86 -32.80 17.16
CA PHE A 471 14.97 -31.36 16.92
C PHE A 471 14.36 -30.94 15.57
N GLU A 472 14.62 -31.69 14.51
CA GLU A 472 14.04 -31.45 13.18
C GLU A 472 12.52 -31.61 13.19
N GLU A 473 11.96 -32.52 14.00
CA GLU A 473 10.51 -32.70 14.19
C GLU A 473 9.88 -31.46 14.86
N ILE A 474 10.53 -30.87 15.86
CA ILE A 474 10.06 -29.67 16.56
C ILE A 474 10.15 -28.42 15.67
N MET A 475 11.27 -28.29 14.95
CA MET A 475 11.61 -27.06 14.23
C MET A 475 11.11 -27.06 12.78
N GLY A 476 10.66 -28.22 12.28
CA GLY A 476 10.21 -28.45 10.92
C GLY A 476 11.36 -28.59 9.90
N GLU A 477 11.01 -28.95 8.66
CA GLU A 477 11.93 -29.24 7.54
C GLU A 477 12.89 -28.09 7.14
N HIS A 478 12.79 -26.92 7.77
CA HIS A 478 13.59 -25.74 7.45
C HIS A 478 14.98 -25.73 8.13
N TYR A 479 15.26 -26.65 9.05
CA TYR A 479 16.45 -26.64 9.90
C TYR A 479 17.48 -27.72 9.52
N SER A 480 18.14 -27.61 8.36
CA SER A 480 19.18 -28.59 7.96
C SER A 480 20.57 -28.25 8.51
N PHE A 481 21.19 -29.20 9.22
CA PHE A 481 22.60 -29.12 9.64
C PHE A 481 23.59 -29.42 8.51
N LYS A 482 23.11 -29.90 7.37
CA LYS A 482 23.94 -30.19 6.19
C LYS A 482 24.74 -28.95 5.75
N GLU A 483 24.05 -27.82 5.59
CA GLU A 483 24.68 -26.57 5.18
C GLU A 483 25.72 -26.05 6.19
N LEU A 484 25.44 -26.21 7.49
CA LEU A 484 26.37 -25.82 8.56
C LEU A 484 27.63 -26.68 8.54
N ASN A 485 27.47 -28.00 8.43
CA ASN A 485 28.58 -28.95 8.40
C ASN A 485 29.41 -28.78 7.11
N GLU A 486 28.76 -28.54 5.97
CA GLU A 486 29.44 -28.22 4.71
C GLU A 486 30.26 -26.92 4.83
N TRP A 487 29.68 -25.88 5.42
CA TRP A 487 30.37 -24.61 5.65
C TRP A 487 31.61 -24.77 6.56
N SER A 488 31.45 -25.50 7.67
CA SER A 488 32.56 -25.79 8.61
C SER A 488 33.68 -26.56 7.93
N LEU A 489 33.35 -27.55 7.10
CA LEU A 489 34.32 -28.29 6.32
C LEU A 489 35.03 -27.41 5.30
N ARG A 490 34.30 -26.59 4.53
CA ARG A 490 34.89 -25.63 3.57
C ARG A 490 35.84 -24.65 4.25
N LYS A 491 35.50 -24.18 5.46
CA LYS A 491 36.36 -23.30 6.27
C LYS A 491 37.66 -23.99 6.68
N CYS A 492 37.59 -25.23 7.18
CA CYS A 492 38.76 -26.04 7.50
C CYS A 492 39.60 -26.35 6.25
N PHE A 493 38.94 -26.74 5.15
CA PHE A 493 39.60 -27.01 3.88
C PHE A 493 40.34 -25.77 3.37
N LYS A 494 39.77 -24.57 3.39
CA LYS A 494 40.46 -23.34 2.97
C LYS A 494 41.77 -23.09 3.73
N LYS A 495 41.78 -23.37 5.03
CA LYS A 495 42.99 -23.25 5.88
C LYS A 495 44.05 -24.27 5.50
N GLU A 496 43.65 -25.52 5.25
CA GLU A 496 44.56 -26.63 4.96
C GLU A 496 44.80 -26.86 3.45
N LYS A 497 44.14 -26.09 2.57
CA LYS A 497 44.22 -26.19 1.10
C LYS A 497 45.66 -26.22 0.58
N PRO A 498 46.62 -25.43 1.10
CA PRO A 498 48.00 -25.53 0.66
C PRO A 498 48.61 -26.94 0.81
N LYS A 499 48.24 -27.69 1.85
CA LYS A 499 48.71 -29.07 2.07
C LYS A 499 48.10 -30.06 1.08
N PHE A 500 46.81 -29.90 0.77
CA PHE A 500 46.12 -30.67 -0.28
C PHE A 500 46.76 -30.42 -1.65
N VAL A 501 46.98 -29.15 -2.01
CA VAL A 501 47.62 -28.78 -3.27
C VAL A 501 49.06 -29.31 -3.35
N SER A 502 49.81 -29.26 -2.24
CA SER A 502 51.18 -29.77 -2.18
C SER A 502 51.24 -31.30 -2.35
N ALA A 503 50.33 -32.03 -1.72
CA ALA A 503 50.25 -33.49 -1.86
C ALA A 503 49.82 -33.89 -3.27
N LEU A 504 48.79 -33.23 -3.82
CA LEU A 504 48.36 -33.42 -5.19
C LEU A 504 49.50 -33.13 -6.18
N TRP A 505 50.28 -32.08 -5.94
CA TRP A 505 51.43 -31.76 -6.78
C TRP A 505 52.47 -32.90 -6.75
N ARG A 506 52.79 -33.46 -5.58
CA ARG A 506 53.71 -34.61 -5.48
C ARG A 506 53.18 -35.82 -6.23
N GLU A 507 51.90 -36.16 -6.02
CA GLU A 507 51.24 -37.27 -6.71
C GLU A 507 51.26 -37.08 -8.24
N CYS A 508 50.97 -35.87 -8.72
CA CYS A 508 51.00 -35.59 -10.15
C CYS A 508 52.40 -35.50 -10.75
N SER A 509 53.45 -35.35 -9.92
CA SER A 509 54.83 -35.18 -10.39
C SER A 509 55.45 -36.46 -10.96
N GLU A 510 54.84 -37.62 -10.73
CA GLU A 510 55.40 -38.94 -11.06
C GLU A 510 55.50 -39.21 -12.56
N THR A 511 54.54 -38.75 -13.37
CA THR A 511 54.50 -38.98 -14.83
C THR A 511 54.05 -37.72 -15.58
N GLU A 512 54.49 -37.54 -16.83
CA GLU A 512 54.09 -36.39 -17.65
C GLU A 512 52.58 -36.35 -17.92
N GLU A 513 51.93 -37.51 -18.06
CA GLU A 513 50.49 -37.63 -18.20
C GLU A 513 49.74 -37.13 -16.96
N ARG A 514 50.22 -37.45 -15.74
CA ARG A 514 49.63 -36.95 -14.50
C ARG A 514 49.87 -35.45 -14.30
N LYS A 515 51.05 -34.94 -14.66
CA LYS A 515 51.33 -33.49 -14.60
C LYS A 515 50.32 -32.68 -15.41
N LYS A 516 49.78 -33.20 -16.52
CA LYS A 516 48.76 -32.52 -17.34
C LYS A 516 47.41 -32.39 -16.65
N THR A 517 47.06 -33.27 -15.72
CA THR A 517 45.77 -33.25 -15.03
C THR A 517 45.77 -32.36 -13.78
N PHE A 518 46.94 -31.98 -13.28
CA PHE A 518 47.10 -31.22 -12.03
C PHE A 518 46.23 -29.96 -11.93
N GLU A 519 46.21 -29.07 -12.92
CA GLU A 519 45.40 -27.83 -12.82
C GLU A 519 43.89 -28.13 -12.73
N ARG A 520 43.43 -29.18 -13.42
CA ARG A 520 42.03 -29.60 -13.38
C ARG A 520 41.68 -30.18 -12.01
N GLU A 521 42.50 -31.10 -11.51
CA GLU A 521 42.30 -31.71 -10.19
C GLU A 521 42.45 -30.67 -9.07
N LYS A 522 43.38 -29.73 -9.19
CA LYS A 522 43.53 -28.61 -8.25
C LYS A 522 42.28 -27.73 -8.20
N GLN A 523 41.61 -27.54 -9.34
CA GLN A 523 40.35 -26.78 -9.42
C GLN A 523 39.17 -27.56 -8.85
N SER A 524 39.12 -28.89 -9.01
CA SER A 524 38.05 -29.75 -8.48
C SER A 524 38.26 -30.23 -7.04
N LEU A 525 39.44 -30.04 -6.45
CA LEU A 525 39.80 -30.55 -5.10
C LEU A 525 38.74 -30.30 -4.01
N GLU A 526 38.11 -29.13 -4.02
CA GLU A 526 37.07 -28.79 -3.02
C GLU A 526 35.76 -29.53 -3.32
N ASP A 527 35.35 -29.57 -4.58
CA ASP A 527 34.11 -30.23 -4.99
C ASP A 527 34.20 -31.75 -4.84
N ASP A 528 35.32 -32.35 -5.26
CA ASP A 528 35.60 -33.78 -5.10
C ASP A 528 35.55 -34.20 -3.62
N LEU A 529 36.05 -33.35 -2.71
CA LEU A 529 36.01 -33.61 -1.26
C LEU A 529 34.57 -33.60 -0.73
N LEU A 530 33.73 -32.69 -1.22
CA LEU A 530 32.36 -32.53 -0.75
C LEU A 530 31.42 -33.64 -1.25
N GLU A 531 31.68 -34.21 -2.42
CA GLU A 531 30.88 -35.32 -2.96
C GLU A 531 31.04 -36.63 -2.16
N GLU A 532 32.15 -36.81 -1.45
CA GLU A 532 32.47 -38.05 -0.72
C GLU A 532 31.99 -38.08 0.74
N ILE A 533 31.40 -36.99 1.25
CA ILE A 533 31.12 -36.81 2.69
C ILE A 533 29.62 -36.73 2.99
N GLU A 534 29.18 -37.47 4.01
CA GLU A 534 27.83 -37.35 4.59
C GLU A 534 27.78 -36.25 5.65
N PHE A 535 26.88 -35.28 5.47
CA PHE A 535 26.79 -34.07 6.30
C PHE A 535 25.64 -34.06 7.31
N GLU A 536 24.86 -35.14 7.43
CA GLU A 536 23.61 -35.16 8.21
C GLU A 536 23.81 -35.52 9.70
N THR A 537 25.00 -35.31 10.26
CA THR A 537 25.30 -35.70 11.65
C THR A 537 25.51 -34.52 12.58
N LEU A 538 24.94 -34.61 13.80
CA LEU A 538 25.12 -33.59 14.86
C LEU A 538 26.55 -33.59 15.42
N ASN A 539 27.22 -34.74 15.39
CA ASN A 539 28.60 -34.92 15.85
C ASN A 539 29.63 -34.73 14.73
N PHE A 540 29.30 -33.99 13.67
CA PHE A 540 30.23 -33.74 12.57
C PHE A 540 31.41 -32.90 13.04
N ASP A 541 32.60 -33.50 13.01
CA ASP A 541 33.89 -32.85 13.23
C ASP A 541 34.58 -32.62 11.88
N ALA A 542 34.67 -31.35 11.48
CA ALA A 542 35.26 -30.95 10.21
C ALA A 542 36.77 -31.22 10.14
N GLU A 543 37.51 -31.10 11.24
CA GLU A 543 38.96 -31.33 11.26
C GLU A 543 39.28 -32.83 11.18
N GLU A 544 38.57 -33.65 11.94
CA GLU A 544 38.71 -35.11 11.89
C GLU A 544 38.31 -35.64 10.50
N THR A 545 37.19 -35.17 9.96
CA THR A 545 36.71 -35.58 8.63
C THR A 545 37.71 -35.19 7.55
N LEU A 546 38.24 -33.96 7.59
CA LEU A 546 39.25 -33.50 6.64
C LEU A 546 40.56 -34.30 6.74
N SER A 547 40.99 -34.64 7.96
CA SER A 547 42.16 -35.48 8.20
C SER A 547 41.98 -36.89 7.63
N LYS A 548 40.80 -37.50 7.84
CA LYS A 548 40.45 -38.81 7.26
C LYS A 548 40.45 -38.77 5.73
N ALA A 549 39.82 -37.78 5.12
CA ALA A 549 39.79 -37.62 3.66
C ALA A 549 41.19 -37.43 3.08
N TYR A 550 42.03 -36.61 3.72
CA TYR A 550 43.41 -36.42 3.32
C TYR A 550 44.24 -37.72 3.39
N ASN A 551 44.13 -38.46 4.50
CA ASN A 551 44.83 -39.73 4.68
C ASN A 551 44.33 -40.79 3.69
N GLN A 552 43.02 -40.87 3.46
CA GLN A 552 42.45 -41.80 2.49
C GLN A 552 42.95 -41.54 1.06
N ARG A 553 43.11 -40.27 0.66
CA ARG A 553 43.57 -39.88 -0.68
C ARG A 553 45.08 -40.00 -0.85
N PHE A 554 45.87 -39.57 0.14
CA PHE A 554 47.33 -39.42 -0.01
C PHE A 554 48.16 -40.39 0.86
N GLY A 555 47.52 -41.22 1.69
CA GLY A 555 48.17 -42.25 2.51
C GLY A 555 49.01 -41.72 3.67
N GLN A 556 48.81 -40.47 4.10
CA GLN A 556 49.57 -39.83 5.18
C GLN A 556 48.71 -38.88 6.02
N ASP A 557 49.15 -38.59 7.24
CA ASP A 557 48.47 -37.66 8.13
C ASP A 557 48.67 -36.19 7.67
N ILE A 558 47.60 -35.39 7.68
CA ILE A 558 47.64 -33.98 7.27
C ILE A 558 48.49 -33.09 8.20
N SER A 559 48.71 -33.51 9.44
CA SER A 559 49.54 -32.80 10.42
C SER A 559 51.03 -32.82 10.09
N VAL A 560 51.50 -33.88 9.40
CA VAL A 560 52.90 -34.02 8.96
C VAL A 560 53.13 -33.57 7.52
N ALA A 561 52.09 -33.08 6.85
CA ALA A 561 52.17 -32.67 5.46
C ALA A 561 53.02 -31.40 5.29
N GLU A 562 54.12 -31.53 4.55
CA GLU A 562 54.96 -30.42 4.11
C GLU A 562 54.24 -29.56 3.05
N ILE A 563 54.32 -28.24 3.22
CA ILE A 563 53.73 -27.24 2.30
C ILE A 563 54.78 -26.82 1.27
N ILE A 564 54.42 -26.92 -0.01
CA ILE A 564 55.17 -26.41 -1.15
C ILE A 564 54.37 -25.24 -1.73
N ASP A 565 55.02 -24.10 -1.99
CA ASP A 565 54.39 -22.97 -2.66
C ASP A 565 54.33 -23.21 -4.18
N VAL A 566 53.36 -24.05 -4.57
CA VAL A 566 53.14 -24.47 -5.95
C VAL A 566 52.78 -23.28 -6.86
N ASP A 567 52.15 -22.24 -6.31
CA ASP A 567 51.79 -21.03 -7.06
C ASP A 567 53.01 -20.14 -7.32
N ALA A 568 53.98 -20.09 -6.40
CA ALA A 568 55.27 -19.46 -6.64
C ALA A 568 56.06 -20.19 -7.74
N LEU A 569 56.08 -21.53 -7.72
CA LEU A 569 56.72 -22.34 -8.77
C LEU A 569 56.11 -22.04 -10.16
N TYR A 570 54.79 -22.00 -10.25
CA TYR A 570 54.08 -21.61 -11.48
C TYR A 570 54.47 -20.21 -11.94
N SER A 571 54.44 -19.23 -11.03
CA SER A 571 54.74 -17.83 -11.34
C SER A 571 56.18 -17.65 -11.83
N GLU A 572 57.13 -18.37 -11.22
CA GLU A 572 58.54 -18.39 -11.65
C GLU A 572 58.68 -19.00 -13.05
N ASN A 573 58.09 -20.17 -13.27
CA ASN A 573 58.15 -20.88 -14.55
C ASN A 573 57.43 -20.13 -15.68
N PHE A 574 56.30 -19.48 -15.38
CA PHE A 574 55.57 -18.64 -16.31
C PHE A 574 56.43 -17.46 -16.78
N LYS A 575 57.07 -16.75 -15.85
CA LYS A 575 57.98 -15.63 -16.16
C LYS A 575 59.18 -16.09 -17.00
N LYS A 576 59.80 -17.22 -16.63
CA LYS A 576 60.89 -17.82 -17.43
C LYS A 576 60.41 -18.11 -18.86
N MET A 577 59.21 -18.68 -19.01
CA MET A 577 58.66 -19.00 -20.33
C MET A 577 58.35 -17.76 -21.16
N GLU A 578 57.79 -16.71 -20.57
CA GLU A 578 57.52 -15.43 -21.24
C GLU A 578 58.82 -14.78 -21.75
N ILE A 579 59.85 -14.74 -20.92
CA ILE A 579 61.17 -14.17 -21.26
C ILE A 579 61.83 -14.96 -22.39
N GLU A 580 61.81 -16.29 -22.31
CA GLU A 580 62.50 -17.15 -23.28
C GLU A 580 61.78 -17.27 -24.63
N THR A 581 60.46 -17.11 -24.66
CA THR A 581 59.66 -17.27 -25.88
C THR A 581 59.32 -15.95 -26.56
N GLY A 582 59.22 -14.83 -25.80
CA GLY A 582 58.87 -13.51 -26.33
C GLY A 582 57.46 -13.41 -26.90
N ILE A 583 56.57 -14.33 -26.55
CA ILE A 583 55.19 -14.45 -27.06
C ILE A 583 54.22 -14.30 -25.88
N ASP A 584 53.08 -13.66 -26.09
CA ASP A 584 51.97 -13.70 -25.14
C ASP A 584 51.35 -15.12 -25.10
N ILE A 585 51.71 -15.87 -24.07
CA ILE A 585 51.35 -17.28 -23.89
C ILE A 585 49.93 -17.47 -23.33
N ASN A 586 49.24 -16.40 -22.91
CA ASN A 586 47.87 -16.50 -22.41
C ASN A 586 46.90 -16.98 -23.49
N GLY A 587 47.11 -16.58 -24.75
CA GLY A 587 46.32 -17.05 -25.88
C GLY A 587 46.47 -18.55 -26.18
N PHE A 588 47.64 -19.13 -25.84
CA PHE A 588 47.90 -20.56 -25.96
C PHE A 588 47.18 -21.36 -24.89
N PHE A 589 47.24 -20.92 -23.63
CA PHE A 589 46.57 -21.62 -22.52
C PHE A 589 45.05 -21.59 -22.59
N LYS A 590 44.46 -20.54 -23.18
CA LYS A 590 43.00 -20.46 -23.38
C LYS A 590 42.42 -21.67 -24.14
N HIS A 591 43.21 -22.28 -25.01
CA HIS A 591 42.78 -23.44 -25.81
C HIS A 591 43.46 -24.74 -25.40
N ASN A 592 44.39 -24.71 -24.44
CA ASN A 592 45.17 -25.88 -24.03
C ASN A 592 45.47 -25.85 -22.52
N VAL A 593 44.43 -25.96 -21.70
CA VAL A 593 44.52 -25.89 -20.23
C VAL A 593 45.44 -26.99 -19.66
N GLU A 594 45.51 -28.16 -20.29
CA GLU A 594 46.38 -29.28 -19.89
C GLU A 594 47.87 -28.95 -19.95
N TYR A 595 48.31 -28.08 -20.87
CA TYR A 595 49.71 -27.62 -20.92
C TYR A 595 49.99 -26.49 -19.94
N LYS A 596 48.96 -25.80 -19.43
CA LYS A 596 49.11 -24.85 -18.31
C LYS A 596 49.56 -25.59 -17.05
N SER A 597 49.07 -26.82 -16.84
CA SER A 597 49.43 -27.68 -15.70
C SER A 597 50.93 -27.99 -15.64
N LEU A 598 51.60 -28.11 -16.79
CA LEU A 598 53.03 -28.46 -16.85
C LEU A 598 53.93 -27.37 -16.23
N LEU A 599 53.51 -26.10 -16.28
CA LEU A 599 54.26 -24.99 -15.68
C LEU A 599 54.35 -25.06 -14.16
N PHE A 600 53.47 -25.81 -13.48
CA PHE A 600 53.61 -26.05 -12.05
C PHE A 600 54.81 -26.94 -11.71
N PHE A 601 55.41 -27.61 -12.71
CA PHE A 601 56.52 -28.55 -12.52
C PHE A 601 57.80 -28.05 -13.21
N ASP A 602 57.74 -27.77 -14.51
CA ASP A 602 58.91 -27.40 -15.33
C ASP A 602 58.52 -26.60 -16.60
N VAL A 603 59.43 -25.77 -17.07
CA VAL A 603 59.29 -24.92 -18.27
C VAL A 603 59.48 -25.72 -19.56
N GLU A 604 60.45 -26.65 -19.59
CA GLU A 604 60.88 -27.31 -20.83
C GLU A 604 59.82 -28.19 -21.52
N PRO A 605 59.01 -28.99 -20.80
CA PRO A 605 57.90 -29.73 -21.40
C PRO A 605 56.89 -28.80 -22.07
N THR A 606 56.51 -27.72 -21.38
CA THR A 606 55.55 -26.73 -21.88
C THR A 606 56.08 -26.00 -23.13
N LYS A 607 57.37 -25.66 -23.13
CA LYS A 607 58.07 -25.00 -24.24
C LYS A 607 58.12 -25.88 -25.49
N SER A 608 58.32 -27.19 -25.31
CA SER A 608 58.28 -28.16 -26.40
C SER A 608 56.89 -28.24 -27.05
N CYS A 609 55.83 -28.26 -26.25
CA CYS A 609 54.44 -28.23 -26.73
C CYS A 609 54.07 -26.90 -27.43
N LEU A 610 54.51 -25.77 -26.88
CA LEU A 610 54.27 -24.46 -27.49
C LEU A 610 54.92 -24.35 -28.88
N LYS A 611 56.16 -24.84 -29.03
CA LYS A 611 56.85 -24.88 -30.34
C LYS A 611 56.06 -25.71 -31.36
N GLN A 612 55.59 -26.90 -30.98
CA GLN A 612 54.77 -27.75 -31.85
C GLN A 612 53.46 -27.06 -32.26
N TRP A 613 52.78 -26.40 -31.32
CA TRP A 613 51.55 -25.66 -31.61
C TRP A 613 51.76 -24.47 -32.56
N ILE A 614 52.87 -23.73 -32.38
CA ILE A 614 53.27 -22.64 -33.29
C ILE A 614 53.55 -23.20 -34.69
N GLU A 615 54.29 -24.31 -34.78
CA GLU A 615 54.57 -24.98 -36.06
C GLU A 615 53.29 -25.46 -36.76
N GLU A 616 52.33 -26.03 -36.02
CA GLU A 616 51.03 -26.44 -36.54
C GLU A 616 50.19 -25.26 -37.01
N LYS A 617 50.11 -24.18 -36.24
CA LYS A 617 49.43 -22.95 -36.69
C LYS A 617 50.05 -22.37 -37.95
N ASN A 618 51.38 -22.42 -38.06
CA ASN A 618 52.09 -21.96 -39.25
C ASN A 618 51.87 -22.90 -40.46
N LYS A 619 51.81 -24.22 -40.24
CA LYS A 619 51.43 -25.20 -41.28
C LYS A 619 49.99 -24.99 -41.75
N ASN A 620 49.05 -24.75 -40.84
CA ASN A 620 47.65 -24.51 -41.16
C ASN A 620 47.43 -23.17 -41.89
N LYS A 621 48.19 -22.11 -41.54
CA LYS A 621 48.21 -20.85 -42.32
C LYS A 621 48.76 -21.06 -43.74
N ARG A 622 49.84 -21.83 -43.89
CA ARG A 622 50.44 -22.14 -45.20
C ARG A 622 49.53 -23.03 -46.07
N ALA A 623 48.79 -23.96 -45.46
CA ALA A 623 47.79 -24.77 -46.16
C ALA A 623 46.57 -23.94 -46.62
N GLY A 624 46.17 -22.93 -45.84
CA GLY A 624 45.12 -21.98 -46.22
C GLY A 624 45.51 -21.03 -47.38
N GLU A 625 46.79 -20.66 -47.48
CA GLU A 625 47.31 -19.79 -48.54
C GLU A 625 47.54 -20.53 -49.87
N GLN A 626 47.79 -21.84 -49.87
CA GLN A 626 47.93 -22.64 -51.10
C GLN A 626 46.60 -23.07 -51.74
N SER A 627 45.45 -22.85 -51.08
CA SER A 627 44.12 -23.15 -51.64
C SER A 627 43.47 -21.98 -52.40
N ARG A 628 44.14 -20.83 -52.55
CA ARG A 628 43.58 -19.64 -53.23
C ARG A 628 44.41 -19.21 -54.45
N THR A 629 44.54 -20.10 -55.44
CA THR A 629 44.77 -19.71 -56.83
C THR A 629 43.80 -20.41 -57.77
N LYS A 630 42.52 -20.05 -57.67
CA LYS A 630 41.61 -20.05 -58.83
C LYS A 630 40.92 -18.68 -58.90
N PRO A 631 40.93 -18.01 -60.05
CA PRO A 631 40.45 -16.63 -60.17
C PRO A 631 38.92 -16.61 -60.11
N LEU A 632 38.37 -15.80 -59.20
CA LEU A 632 36.96 -15.42 -59.20
C LEU A 632 36.79 -14.07 -59.92
N PRO A 633 35.70 -13.88 -60.68
CA PRO A 633 35.52 -12.75 -61.58
C PRO A 633 35.24 -11.44 -60.83
N LYS A 634 35.69 -10.34 -61.43
CA LYS A 634 35.38 -8.96 -61.05
C LYS A 634 33.86 -8.76 -60.89
N ILE A 635 33.42 -8.37 -59.69
CA ILE A 635 32.14 -7.72 -59.48
C ILE A 635 32.40 -6.37 -58.82
N VAL A 636 31.89 -5.35 -59.48
CA VAL A 636 31.92 -3.92 -59.14
C VAL A 636 30.97 -3.68 -57.96
N VAL A 637 31.44 -3.01 -56.92
CA VAL A 637 30.64 -2.61 -55.76
C VAL A 637 29.92 -1.30 -56.10
N GLN A 638 28.59 -1.34 -56.17
CA GLN A 638 27.72 -0.16 -56.14
C GLN A 638 27.08 -0.04 -54.76
N VAL A 639 27.26 1.11 -54.12
CA VAL A 639 26.60 1.53 -52.88
C VAL A 639 25.17 1.94 -53.21
N VAL A 640 24.18 1.32 -52.56
CA VAL A 640 22.76 1.71 -52.63
C VAL A 640 22.30 2.16 -51.24
N PRO A 641 21.68 3.36 -51.09
CA PRO A 641 21.13 3.83 -49.82
C PRO A 641 19.77 3.19 -49.50
N PRO A 642 19.39 3.05 -48.21
CA PRO A 642 18.11 2.47 -47.84
C PRO A 642 16.95 3.42 -48.15
N TYR A 643 16.09 2.97 -49.07
CA TYR A 643 14.85 3.61 -49.47
C TYR A 643 13.74 3.39 -48.43
N VAL A 644 13.15 4.50 -47.95
CA VAL A 644 11.96 4.56 -47.10
C VAL A 644 10.73 4.22 -47.92
N LYS A 645 9.98 3.18 -47.54
CA LYS A 645 8.63 2.93 -48.06
C LYS A 645 7.58 3.73 -47.27
N PRO A 646 6.69 4.49 -47.93
CA PRO A 646 5.50 5.05 -47.29
C PRO A 646 4.41 3.98 -47.13
N PRO A 647 3.55 4.04 -46.10
CA PRO A 647 2.47 3.09 -45.93
C PRO A 647 1.28 3.41 -46.85
N GLU A 648 0.81 2.40 -47.58
CA GLU A 648 -0.41 2.43 -48.37
C GLU A 648 -1.66 2.44 -47.48
N ARG A 649 -2.66 3.22 -47.89
CA ARG A 649 -4.04 3.20 -47.38
C ARG A 649 -4.93 2.40 -48.33
N LYS A 650 -5.64 1.39 -47.81
CA LYS A 650 -7.12 1.20 -47.80
C LYS A 650 -7.49 -0.28 -47.69
N GLY A 651 -8.43 -0.59 -46.80
CA GLY A 651 -9.12 -1.88 -46.77
C GLY A 651 -9.81 -2.22 -45.44
N ASP A 652 -10.99 -1.63 -45.23
CA ASP A 652 -12.14 -2.11 -44.44
C ASP A 652 -12.00 -2.52 -42.96
N ILE A 653 -12.56 -1.63 -42.13
CA ILE A 653 -12.88 -1.80 -40.72
C ILE A 653 -13.98 -2.85 -40.56
N LYS A 654 -13.60 -4.06 -40.10
CA LYS A 654 -14.52 -4.94 -39.36
C LYS A 654 -14.18 -4.87 -37.87
N LYS A 655 -15.09 -4.25 -37.10
CA LYS A 655 -15.07 -4.19 -35.63
C LYS A 655 -14.98 -5.62 -35.06
N LYS A 656 -13.81 -6.01 -34.53
CA LYS A 656 -13.71 -7.06 -33.52
C LYS A 656 -13.48 -6.40 -32.16
N LYS A 657 -14.46 -6.56 -31.28
CA LYS A 657 -14.29 -6.36 -29.84
C LYS A 657 -13.27 -7.39 -29.35
N SER A 658 -12.12 -6.95 -28.87
CA SER A 658 -11.27 -7.76 -27.99
C SER A 658 -10.94 -6.90 -26.77
N GLY A 659 -11.80 -6.98 -25.75
CA GLY A 659 -11.36 -6.71 -24.39
C GLY A 659 -10.45 -7.86 -24.02
N ARG A 660 -9.14 -7.61 -24.00
CA ARG A 660 -8.16 -8.53 -23.45
C ARG A 660 -8.07 -8.17 -21.97
N THR A 661 -8.68 -8.99 -21.12
CA THR A 661 -8.48 -8.92 -19.69
C THR A 661 -7.05 -9.36 -19.43
N VAL A 662 -6.20 -8.43 -18.99
CA VAL A 662 -4.82 -8.71 -18.53
C VAL A 662 -4.94 -9.52 -17.24
N SER A 663 -4.19 -10.62 -17.10
CA SER A 663 -4.20 -11.43 -15.88
C SER A 663 -3.50 -10.70 -14.73
N SER A 664 -3.83 -11.02 -13.48
CA SER A 664 -3.18 -10.44 -12.29
C SER A 664 -1.66 -10.63 -12.29
N ASP A 665 -1.18 -11.73 -12.90
CA ASP A 665 0.23 -12.10 -12.92
C ASP A 665 1.06 -11.22 -13.88
N GLU A 666 0.48 -10.80 -15.01
CA GLU A 666 1.12 -9.83 -15.93
C GLU A 666 1.21 -8.44 -15.30
N LEU A 667 0.22 -8.05 -14.48
CA LEU A 667 0.23 -6.78 -13.76
C LEU A 667 1.29 -6.78 -12.65
N GLY A 668 1.44 -7.88 -11.91
CA GLY A 668 2.45 -8.04 -10.87
C GLY A 668 3.89 -8.01 -11.40
N GLN A 669 4.15 -8.66 -12.54
CA GLN A 669 5.46 -8.60 -13.20
C GLN A 669 5.79 -7.19 -13.70
N GLN A 670 4.80 -6.46 -14.23
CA GLN A 670 5.00 -5.10 -14.71
C GLN A 670 5.30 -4.10 -13.57
N VAL A 671 4.70 -4.29 -12.38
CA VAL A 671 5.00 -3.49 -11.18
C VAL A 671 6.44 -3.74 -10.70
N LEU A 672 6.84 -5.01 -10.56
CA LEU A 672 8.20 -5.38 -10.15
C LEU A 672 9.28 -4.88 -11.13
N GLU A 673 8.99 -4.89 -12.43
CA GLU A 673 9.92 -4.33 -13.43
C GLU A 673 10.04 -2.81 -13.34
N ASN A 674 8.93 -2.09 -13.11
CA ASN A 674 8.95 -0.64 -12.96
C ASN A 674 9.70 -0.20 -11.68
N GLU A 675 9.58 -0.95 -10.58
CA GLU A 675 10.36 -0.70 -9.37
C GLU A 675 11.87 -0.85 -9.61
N LYS A 676 12.29 -1.89 -10.34
CA LYS A 676 13.70 -2.08 -10.71
C LYS A 676 14.24 -0.93 -11.58
N ILE A 677 13.40 -0.40 -12.47
CA ILE A 677 13.77 0.76 -13.32
C ILE A 677 13.94 2.02 -12.46
N GLY A 678 13.01 2.27 -11.51
CA GLY A 678 13.09 3.40 -10.58
C GLY A 678 14.38 3.37 -9.75
N MET A 679 14.65 2.23 -9.10
CA MET A 679 15.85 2.05 -8.28
C MET A 679 17.15 2.28 -9.08
N ARG A 680 17.24 1.76 -10.31
CA ARG A 680 18.42 1.98 -11.17
C ARG A 680 18.57 3.45 -11.57
N ALA A 681 17.47 4.11 -11.92
CA ALA A 681 17.48 5.53 -12.25
C ALA A 681 17.96 6.39 -11.07
N GLU A 682 17.48 6.11 -9.86
CA GLU A 682 17.92 6.78 -8.65
C GLU A 682 19.42 6.56 -8.37
N LYS A 683 19.93 5.33 -8.52
CA LYS A 683 21.38 5.07 -8.38
C LYS A 683 22.22 5.88 -9.36
N ILE A 684 21.79 5.97 -10.62
CA ILE A 684 22.48 6.75 -11.65
C ILE A 684 22.52 8.22 -11.23
N VAL A 685 21.36 8.79 -10.85
CA VAL A 685 21.28 10.19 -10.43
C VAL A 685 22.09 10.47 -9.17
N TYR A 686 22.01 9.60 -8.17
CA TYR A 686 22.77 9.74 -6.92
C TYR A 686 24.28 9.72 -7.17
N SER A 687 24.76 8.79 -8.00
CA SER A 687 26.19 8.71 -8.33
C SER A 687 26.71 9.94 -9.07
N GLU A 688 25.93 10.47 -10.02
CA GLU A 688 26.29 11.68 -10.76
C GLU A 688 26.23 12.94 -9.89
N LEU A 689 25.22 13.08 -9.03
CA LEU A 689 25.15 14.19 -8.08
C LEU A 689 26.32 14.17 -7.09
N LYS A 690 26.70 12.98 -6.60
CA LYS A 690 27.85 12.81 -5.72
C LYS A 690 29.15 13.28 -6.39
N LYS A 691 29.39 12.89 -7.65
CA LYS A 691 30.52 13.39 -8.46
C LYS A 691 30.50 14.91 -8.59
N ILE A 692 29.33 15.51 -8.86
CA ILE A 692 29.20 16.98 -8.96
C ILE A 692 29.57 17.66 -7.63
N ILE A 693 29.06 17.14 -6.52
CA ILE A 693 29.29 17.66 -5.16
C ILE A 693 30.77 17.57 -4.78
N GLU A 694 31.43 16.46 -5.14
CA GLU A 694 32.86 16.21 -4.93
C GLU A 694 33.75 16.96 -5.95
N ASN A 695 33.14 17.69 -6.89
CA ASN A 695 33.79 18.41 -7.98
C ASN A 695 34.70 17.53 -8.87
N ASP A 696 34.24 16.31 -9.13
CA ASP A 696 34.87 15.35 -10.01
C ASP A 696 34.86 15.86 -11.48
N PRO A 697 36.01 15.86 -12.20
CA PRO A 697 36.08 16.26 -13.60
C PRO A 697 35.30 15.34 -14.57
N GLU A 698 34.94 14.12 -14.18
CA GLU A 698 34.11 13.19 -14.96
C GLU A 698 32.60 13.38 -14.73
N ALA A 699 32.19 14.32 -13.87
CA ALA A 699 30.79 14.59 -13.59
C ALA A 699 30.05 15.13 -14.83
N SER A 700 28.78 14.74 -15.01
CA SER A 700 27.92 15.26 -16.09
C SER A 700 27.86 16.80 -16.10
N SER A 701 28.43 17.41 -17.16
CA SER A 701 28.42 18.87 -17.36
C SER A 701 27.01 19.43 -17.54
N ASP A 702 26.13 18.66 -18.21
CA ASP A 702 24.74 19.04 -18.45
C ASP A 702 23.96 19.08 -17.13
N LEU A 703 24.10 18.05 -16.28
CA LEU A 703 23.43 17.98 -14.98
C LEU A 703 23.96 19.08 -14.03
N LYS A 704 25.28 19.30 -14.00
CA LYS A 704 25.93 20.37 -13.24
C LYS A 704 25.40 21.74 -13.67
N SER A 705 25.32 22.03 -14.97
CA SER A 705 24.83 23.31 -15.48
C SER A 705 23.34 23.56 -15.16
N ALA A 706 22.52 22.51 -15.23
CA ALA A 706 21.07 22.61 -15.02
C ALA A 706 20.69 22.81 -13.55
N LEU A 707 21.50 22.32 -12.61
CA LEU A 707 21.23 22.42 -11.17
C LEU A 707 22.00 23.58 -10.50
N CYS A 708 23.21 23.93 -10.97
CA CYS A 708 24.06 24.93 -10.31
C CYS A 708 23.58 26.40 -10.42
N SER A 709 22.51 26.67 -11.17
CA SER A 709 21.92 28.01 -11.30
C SER A 709 20.43 27.91 -10.98
N PRO A 710 20.00 28.16 -9.71
CA PRO A 710 20.60 29.09 -8.74
C PRO A 710 21.33 28.47 -7.53
N PHE A 711 21.67 27.18 -7.53
CA PHE A 711 22.04 26.45 -6.31
C PHE A 711 23.53 26.06 -6.28
N GLU A 712 24.26 26.28 -5.18
CA GLU A 712 25.66 25.85 -5.09
C GLU A 712 25.74 24.37 -4.67
N LEU A 713 26.18 23.50 -5.59
CA LEU A 713 26.25 22.05 -5.33
C LEU A 713 27.62 21.58 -4.81
N VAL A 714 28.72 22.27 -5.16
CA VAL A 714 30.06 21.82 -4.76
C VAL A 714 30.20 21.95 -3.24
N GLY A 715 30.54 20.85 -2.57
CA GLY A 715 30.62 20.80 -1.10
C GLY A 715 29.27 20.72 -0.37
N ALA A 716 28.16 20.55 -1.08
CA ALA A 716 26.84 20.32 -0.49
C ALA A 716 26.73 18.94 0.19
N LYS A 717 25.75 18.75 1.08
CA LYS A 717 25.40 17.45 1.65
C LYS A 717 24.25 16.83 0.86
N LEU A 718 24.43 15.59 0.38
CA LEU A 718 23.42 14.81 -0.35
C LEU A 718 22.91 13.65 0.52
N ASP A 719 21.60 13.60 0.72
CA ASP A 719 20.89 12.51 1.39
C ASP A 719 19.91 11.84 0.40
N TRP A 720 19.97 10.51 0.27
CA TRP A 720 19.02 9.71 -0.53
C TRP A 720 17.92 9.18 0.38
N ARG A 721 16.67 9.60 0.13
CA ARG A 721 15.53 9.52 1.06
C ARG A 721 14.39 8.61 0.60
N SER A 722 14.39 8.12 -0.64
CA SER A 722 13.36 7.19 -1.12
C SER A 722 13.40 5.83 -0.41
N GLY A 723 12.31 5.06 -0.47
CA GLY A 723 12.25 3.67 -0.03
C GLY A 723 13.12 2.73 -0.85
N ASN A 724 13.55 3.14 -2.06
CA ASN A 724 14.60 2.43 -2.80
C ASN A 724 15.99 2.60 -2.15
N ALA A 725 16.23 3.69 -1.42
CA ALA A 725 17.46 3.89 -0.65
C ALA A 725 17.52 2.99 0.60
N GLU A 726 16.36 2.70 1.21
CA GLU A 726 16.25 1.76 2.34
C GLU A 726 16.70 0.35 1.93
N LYS A 727 16.29 -0.11 0.74
CA LYS A 727 16.72 -1.39 0.14
C LYS A 727 18.23 -1.46 -0.09
N GLU A 728 18.94 -0.33 -0.12
CA GLU A 728 20.40 -0.21 -0.24
C GLU A 728 21.09 0.08 1.11
N GLY A 729 20.36 0.00 2.22
CA GLY A 729 20.89 0.19 3.57
C GLY A 729 21.18 1.66 3.94
N LYS A 730 20.50 2.63 3.31
CA LYS A 730 20.61 4.05 3.69
C LYS A 730 19.71 4.39 4.89
N PRO A 731 20.18 5.22 5.84
CA PRO A 731 19.40 5.60 7.01
C PRO A 731 18.41 6.74 6.70
N ASN A 732 17.30 6.81 7.45
CA ASN A 732 16.29 7.87 7.41
C ASN A 732 15.55 8.04 6.06
N CYS A 733 15.12 6.93 5.48
CA CYS A 733 14.32 6.87 4.25
C CYS A 733 12.81 6.92 4.55
N ASP A 734 12.03 7.61 3.72
CA ASP A 734 10.58 7.74 3.85
C ASP A 734 9.93 8.08 2.50
N ASP A 735 9.18 7.12 1.93
CA ASP A 735 8.44 7.29 0.66
C ASP A 735 7.30 8.31 0.75
N ALA A 736 6.87 8.71 1.95
CA ALA A 736 5.82 9.71 2.14
C ALA A 736 6.31 11.16 1.93
N LEU A 737 7.61 11.39 1.71
CA LEU A 737 8.20 12.72 1.58
C LEU A 737 7.89 13.43 0.25
N GLY A 738 7.54 12.68 -0.80
CA GLY A 738 7.22 13.21 -2.12
C GLY A 738 8.42 13.72 -2.92
N TYR A 739 9.63 13.26 -2.59
CA TYR A 739 10.89 13.43 -3.31
C TYR A 739 11.85 12.28 -2.97
N ASP A 740 12.76 11.94 -3.88
CA ASP A 740 13.72 10.84 -3.69
C ASP A 740 15.02 11.28 -3.02
N MET A 741 15.50 12.49 -3.28
CA MET A 741 16.78 12.98 -2.76
C MET A 741 16.69 14.42 -2.25
N GLU A 742 17.55 14.73 -1.28
CA GLU A 742 17.65 16.04 -0.65
C GLU A 742 19.10 16.51 -0.67
N ILE A 743 19.31 17.74 -1.10
CA ILE A 743 20.63 18.38 -1.11
C ILE A 743 20.56 19.62 -0.24
N CYS A 744 21.41 19.67 0.79
CA CYS A 744 21.66 20.86 1.60
C CYS A 744 22.92 21.54 1.08
N GLY A 745 22.75 22.71 0.46
CA GLY A 745 23.86 23.51 -0.05
C GLY A 745 24.77 24.03 1.07
N PRO A 746 25.98 24.51 0.76
CA PRO A 746 26.92 25.04 1.73
C PRO A 746 26.40 26.23 2.56
N ASN A 747 25.45 27.00 2.02
CA ASN A 747 24.84 28.15 2.69
C ASN A 747 23.52 27.80 3.41
N GLY A 748 23.17 26.51 3.50
CA GLY A 748 21.97 26.01 4.18
C GLY A 748 20.70 26.03 3.32
N GLU A 749 20.81 26.33 2.03
CA GLU A 749 19.73 26.19 1.07
C GLU A 749 19.36 24.71 0.85
N MET A 750 18.09 24.43 0.55
CA MET A 750 17.59 23.06 0.35
C MET A 750 17.09 22.84 -1.08
N LEU A 751 17.49 21.74 -1.71
CA LEU A 751 17.03 21.31 -3.02
C LEU A 751 16.47 19.89 -2.93
N TYR A 752 15.24 19.73 -3.40
CA TYR A 752 14.50 18.47 -3.38
C TYR A 752 14.42 17.91 -4.80
N ILE A 753 14.79 16.65 -4.95
CA ILE A 753 14.93 15.99 -6.24
C ILE A 753 14.03 14.77 -6.29
N GLU A 754 13.20 14.73 -7.32
CA GLU A 754 12.41 13.56 -7.72
C GLU A 754 13.04 12.92 -8.95
N VAL A 755 13.18 11.60 -8.97
CA VAL A 755 13.82 10.85 -10.05
C VAL A 755 12.80 9.97 -10.77
N LYS A 756 12.74 10.10 -12.10
CA LYS A 756 11.83 9.31 -12.94
C LYS A 756 12.60 8.54 -13.98
N GLY A 757 12.50 7.21 -13.97
CA GLY A 757 13.20 6.32 -14.91
C GLY A 757 12.33 5.80 -16.05
N SER A 758 12.92 5.54 -17.22
CA SER A 758 12.30 4.80 -18.31
C SER A 758 13.30 3.98 -19.11
N ARG A 759 12.87 2.82 -19.62
CA ARG A 759 13.65 2.03 -20.60
C ARG A 759 13.80 2.74 -21.94
N GLY A 760 12.88 3.63 -22.30
CA GLY A 760 12.93 4.38 -23.57
C GLY A 760 13.48 5.79 -23.41
N ASN A 761 13.74 6.44 -24.55
CA ASN A 761 14.10 7.86 -24.60
C ASN A 761 12.88 8.81 -24.51
N LYS A 762 11.66 8.25 -24.43
CA LYS A 762 10.44 9.05 -24.32
C LYS A 762 10.24 9.47 -22.86
N CYS A 763 10.23 10.78 -22.63
CA CYS A 763 9.94 11.39 -21.33
C CYS A 763 8.44 11.27 -21.02
N VAL A 764 8.05 10.13 -20.45
CA VAL A 764 6.70 9.82 -19.98
C VAL A 764 6.85 9.14 -18.62
N PHE A 765 6.23 9.72 -17.60
CA PHE A 765 6.30 9.19 -16.24
C PHE A 765 5.06 9.57 -15.44
N PHE A 766 4.83 8.82 -14.37
CA PHE A 766 3.75 9.09 -13.43
C PHE A 766 4.27 9.97 -12.29
N MET A 767 3.42 10.87 -11.78
CA MET A 767 3.66 11.54 -10.50
C MET A 767 2.49 11.29 -9.56
N SER A 768 2.79 10.94 -8.31
CA SER A 768 1.77 10.79 -7.28
C SER A 768 1.15 12.14 -6.89
N ASP A 769 -0.04 12.11 -6.29
CA ASP A 769 -0.68 13.34 -5.81
C ASP A 769 0.18 14.05 -4.74
N ASN A 770 0.94 13.28 -3.96
CA ASN A 770 1.89 13.81 -2.98
C ASN A 770 3.09 14.51 -3.64
N GLU A 771 3.75 13.88 -4.61
CA GLU A 771 4.84 14.52 -5.37
C GLU A 771 4.38 15.82 -6.05
N VAL A 772 3.16 15.83 -6.60
CA VAL A 772 2.58 17.04 -7.20
C VAL A 772 2.32 18.12 -6.15
N ALA A 773 1.83 17.75 -4.97
CA ALA A 773 1.61 18.69 -3.86
C ALA A 773 2.94 19.30 -3.39
N VAL A 774 3.95 18.47 -3.12
CA VAL A 774 5.28 18.89 -2.68
C VAL A 774 5.98 19.74 -3.74
N ALA A 775 5.90 19.36 -5.02
CA ALA A 775 6.42 20.18 -6.12
C ALA A 775 5.73 21.55 -6.20
N SER A 776 4.41 21.60 -5.94
CA SER A 776 3.62 22.84 -5.96
C SER A 776 3.89 23.76 -4.78
N GLU A 777 4.24 23.18 -3.63
CA GLU A 777 4.62 23.88 -2.40
C GLU A 777 6.04 24.44 -2.50
N LYS A 778 7.01 23.57 -2.83
CA LYS A 778 8.45 23.89 -2.80
C LYS A 778 8.94 24.60 -4.07
N ARG A 779 8.19 24.54 -5.17
CA ARG A 779 8.37 25.26 -6.47
C ARG A 779 9.83 25.46 -6.91
N LYS A 780 10.45 26.55 -6.45
CA LYS A 780 11.81 26.97 -6.87
C LYS A 780 12.89 26.00 -6.41
N ASP A 781 12.59 25.24 -5.37
CA ASP A 781 13.52 24.34 -4.69
C ASP A 781 13.24 22.86 -5.00
N TYR A 782 12.32 22.58 -5.93
CA TYR A 782 11.98 21.22 -6.37
C TYR A 782 12.42 20.98 -7.82
N ARG A 783 13.08 19.85 -8.09
CA ARG A 783 13.51 19.45 -9.44
C ARG A 783 13.09 18.02 -9.71
N VAL A 784 12.69 17.77 -10.96
CA VAL A 784 12.48 16.41 -11.45
C VAL A 784 13.61 16.07 -12.41
N ILE A 785 14.30 14.95 -12.17
CA ILE A 785 15.34 14.41 -13.03
C ILE A 785 14.80 13.16 -13.72
N PHE A 786 14.67 13.21 -15.04
CA PHE A 786 14.25 12.07 -15.84
C PHE A 786 15.47 11.33 -16.41
N VAL A 787 15.56 10.03 -16.17
CA VAL A 787 16.60 9.14 -16.71
C VAL A 787 15.98 8.28 -17.82
N GLY A 788 16.36 8.58 -19.06
CA GLY A 788 16.00 7.77 -20.21
C GLY A 788 17.03 6.67 -20.48
N ASN A 789 16.60 5.57 -21.11
CA ASN A 789 17.44 4.43 -21.47
C ASN A 789 18.17 3.81 -20.26
N VAL A 790 17.47 3.65 -19.12
CA VAL A 790 18.05 3.18 -17.83
C VAL A 790 18.83 1.86 -17.95
N ASP A 791 18.44 0.98 -18.88
CA ASP A 791 19.06 -0.34 -19.08
C ASP A 791 20.16 -0.34 -20.18
N GLY A 792 20.44 0.80 -20.83
CA GLY A 792 21.39 0.88 -21.93
C GLY A 792 22.54 1.86 -21.65
N GLU A 793 23.69 1.64 -22.29
CA GLU A 793 24.83 2.57 -22.23
C GLU A 793 24.89 3.47 -23.48
N PRO A 794 24.90 4.81 -23.33
CA PRO A 794 24.77 5.57 -22.08
C PRO A 794 23.30 5.83 -21.67
N ALA A 795 23.06 5.86 -20.36
CA ALA A 795 21.83 6.39 -19.76
C ALA A 795 21.94 7.92 -19.66
N PHE A 796 20.84 8.64 -19.89
CA PHE A 796 20.86 10.10 -19.97
C PHE A 796 19.97 10.72 -18.87
N PRO A 797 20.54 11.21 -17.76
CA PRO A 797 19.81 12.01 -16.80
C PRO A 797 19.54 13.41 -17.39
N SER A 798 18.30 13.88 -17.26
CA SER A 798 17.87 15.18 -17.78
C SER A 798 16.98 15.90 -16.77
N VAL A 799 17.32 17.14 -16.45
CA VAL A 799 16.52 17.96 -15.51
C VAL A 799 15.34 18.57 -16.24
N LEU A 800 14.13 18.41 -15.70
CA LEU A 800 12.96 19.08 -16.23
C LEU A 800 12.96 20.58 -15.88
N PRO A 801 12.32 21.43 -16.71
CA PRO A 801 12.17 22.86 -16.40
C PRO A 801 11.50 23.07 -15.03
N SER A 802 11.94 24.05 -14.26
CA SER A 802 11.37 24.36 -12.92
C SER A 802 9.89 24.77 -12.95
N ASP A 803 9.39 25.21 -14.11
CA ASP A 803 8.01 25.60 -14.36
C ASP A 803 7.18 24.49 -15.05
N PHE A 804 7.64 23.24 -15.03
CA PHE A 804 7.02 22.11 -15.75
C PHE A 804 5.53 21.91 -15.45
N LEU A 805 5.07 22.23 -14.24
CA LEU A 805 3.64 22.15 -13.86
C LEU A 805 2.76 23.22 -14.53
N SER A 806 3.34 24.30 -15.04
CA SER A 806 2.64 25.47 -15.57
C SER A 806 2.77 25.65 -17.10
N LYS A 807 3.54 24.79 -17.77
CA LYS A 807 3.76 24.86 -19.22
C LYS A 807 2.72 24.05 -19.98
N ASP A 808 2.12 24.66 -21.00
CA ASP A 808 1.16 24.04 -21.93
C ASP A 808 1.73 22.81 -22.70
N ASP A 809 3.06 22.63 -22.69
CA ASP A 809 3.76 21.49 -23.32
C ASP A 809 3.61 20.16 -22.56
N TYR A 810 3.08 20.21 -21.33
CA TYR A 810 2.82 19.05 -20.47
C TYR A 810 1.32 18.91 -20.23
N CYS A 811 0.73 17.82 -20.73
CA CYS A 811 -0.69 17.54 -20.50
C CYS A 811 -0.88 16.64 -19.28
N LYS A 812 -1.79 17.03 -18.38
CA LYS A 812 -2.22 16.24 -17.22
C LYS A 812 -3.50 15.50 -17.58
N GLU A 813 -3.41 14.19 -17.81
CA GLU A 813 -4.58 13.29 -17.85
C GLU A 813 -4.45 12.28 -16.72
N LYS A 814 -5.40 12.30 -15.76
CA LYS A 814 -5.54 11.26 -14.72
C LYS A 814 -4.20 10.85 -14.07
N ASN A 815 -3.44 11.84 -13.58
CA ASN A 815 -2.16 11.68 -12.86
C ASN A 815 -0.95 11.20 -13.71
N VAL A 816 -1.06 11.19 -15.05
CA VAL A 816 0.06 10.97 -15.96
C VAL A 816 0.50 12.31 -16.57
N LEU A 817 1.80 12.62 -16.46
CA LEU A 817 2.44 13.75 -17.13
C LEU A 817 3.20 13.24 -18.36
N TYR A 818 2.85 13.75 -19.55
CA TYR A 818 3.59 13.46 -20.78
C TYR A 818 3.97 14.75 -21.51
N ARG A 819 5.19 14.76 -22.08
CA ARG A 819 5.68 15.83 -22.95
C ARG A 819 5.26 15.57 -24.39
N ILE A 820 4.53 16.48 -25.02
CA ILE A 820 4.23 16.40 -26.47
C ILE A 820 5.42 16.99 -27.23
N PHE A 821 6.25 16.16 -27.87
CA PHE A 821 7.25 16.67 -28.80
C PHE A 821 6.58 17.24 -30.06
N LYS A 822 6.54 18.57 -30.21
CA LYS A 822 6.63 19.19 -31.54
C LYS A 822 8.11 19.30 -31.89
N VAL A 823 8.61 18.37 -32.68
CA VAL A 823 9.97 18.43 -33.22
C VAL A 823 10.08 19.70 -34.08
N LYS A 824 10.87 20.68 -33.63
CA LYS A 824 11.47 21.70 -34.48
C LYS A 824 12.99 21.56 -34.34
N ASN A 825 13.64 21.42 -35.50
CA ASN A 825 15.09 21.39 -35.74
C ASN A 825 15.83 20.07 -35.46
N THR A 826 15.72 19.14 -36.40
CA THR A 826 16.85 18.30 -36.83
C THR A 826 17.50 18.98 -38.03
N ASP A 827 18.36 19.97 -37.78
CA ASP A 827 19.30 20.52 -38.77
C ASP A 827 20.46 21.14 -38.00
N LYS A 828 21.36 20.28 -37.51
CA LYS A 828 22.77 20.51 -37.17
C LYS A 828 23.27 19.36 -36.31
N LEU A 829 23.69 18.29 -36.99
CA LEU A 829 24.76 17.35 -36.61
C LEU A 829 24.87 16.34 -37.75
N LEU A 830 25.58 16.77 -38.79
CA LEU A 830 26.36 15.94 -39.70
C LEU A 830 27.78 16.49 -39.65
#